data_AF-A0A960R2M2-F1
#
_entry.id   AF-A0A960R2M2-F1
#
_cell.length_a   1.000
_cell.length_b   1.000
_cell.length_c   1.000
_cell.angle_alpha   90.00
_cell.angle_beta   90.00
_cell.angle_gamma   90.00
#
_symmetry.space_group_name_H-M   'P 1'
#
loop_
_entity.id
_entity.type
_entity.pdbx_description
1 polymer ?
#
loop_
_entity_poly.entity_id
_entity_poly.type
_entity_poly.pdbx_seq_one_letter_code
_entity_poly.pdbx_strand_id
1 'polypeptide(L)'
;EAFRLFEKYGISPQFWVMLKPAGETDEARVQSAAETLLPVLEKAKRIGSRVGIYNHGGWGGEPEHMVAVCEYLKQHHGTDNVGIVYNLHHGHGHLDRLPRVLELMKPWLLCLNLNGMDPDGESKGRKILPLGAGTEDLKVLRQIRASGYSGPIGILNHTNEDAEGRLLDNLDGLKWLTPQLDDNPLGPKPQYRTWSETAQSGGQASAAGNGPPPVAVESVSAEFGKALKGGWVTEGGDEYRKTPLTIECRARLDSREKYNILVASDPKASATHWELYTHAKRGTLALYLPGRGGDCDSGVDICDGRWHDLLASFDDQTVTFWIDGKQVSQKPIQPLKGDSKPGGLAFGRLVEGTIGCDGAIDDVRISRGVMKPRKSGAPRLRMDNTLGVWSFDDLATLAATVVAPESASFEPDRAPLNPAINEHWREPVNRERVFDYYGKQALHFMKQHPLPALIPAFPGLDGGRQGHWGNQNDKDTWADGRWAAQDHGSVFSGVFRGAGVTVPKGVCVRHGDLASVFDPETLSFPVTWKGGFIKLNETRHGFMIGAPMDGEVVGKSERKLSGEYHGFYRYGDEVIFSYSVGGEKKLVTARGEEAGLEEKTHGGPAQWPRWIETRGELGEQHPFATDRITIPFENPYGTLFFLSAHDFFEDGTAAVATMTGEVWLVRGLDETLEKIRWKRFATGLHQPLGLKIVDNQVHVLGRDQITRLHDLNGDDEADFYECVTNAMQTSPGGHDFVVGLEQDAEGRWYFASGNQGVCRITDRNRLDVLATGFRNPNGLGQSPDGKFITTSVQEGDWTPATSLCQIEIGNNEGAHFGAGGPRNGETPEPVLLYLPRGEDNSASSQVFVTGDSWAPLRGDGNLVHLSSGGGSAWLVMRQRVGHRWQAGAVKITGNFDAGPQCARFSPRDGQLYVNGMAGWGTYTPADGAFQRVRFTGGETPTPIGFEARDNGVLVRFDRPVGDLKAEECFAQCWNYRYSAAYGSPEYSLAYPDTPGHDPLEIRGVRSIEDGRAVFVEIPQLIPAGQMHLRLATGHDLFFTLHALGEPFTGFPGYTRIAKTHRSAQIGMTAPKAAKPNPWSAGAAGREIVVEAALGLQYVQKRLTAKAGERLSIRFKNPDVVPHNWMLGKPGTLKTLGDLCNLMIGDPEGLAKHYVPDSNDVLYYTDMVNPKEEFVIHIDAPSEAGEYPYLCSFPGHWMVMNGVLVVQ
;
A
#
# COMPACT_ATOMS: atom_id res chain seq x y z
N GLU A 1 -1.80 23.10 22.01
CA GLU A 1 -3.26 22.86 22.06
C GLU A 1 -3.81 22.58 23.46
N ALA A 2 -3.27 21.64 24.24
CA ALA A 2 -3.79 21.30 25.58
C ALA A 2 -3.95 22.51 26.54
N PHE A 3 -2.93 23.38 26.67
CA PHE A 3 -3.02 24.60 27.50
C PHE A 3 -4.17 25.53 27.11
N ARG A 4 -4.44 25.68 25.81
CA ARG A 4 -5.55 26.49 25.29
C ARG A 4 -6.90 25.93 25.72
N LEU A 5 -7.04 24.60 25.75
CA LEU A 5 -8.25 23.92 26.23
C LEU A 5 -8.41 24.10 27.74
N PHE A 6 -7.33 23.98 28.52
CA PHE A 6 -7.37 24.17 29.97
C PHE A 6 -7.78 25.59 30.35
N GLU A 7 -7.25 26.61 29.66
CA GLU A 7 -7.68 28.00 29.83
C GLU A 7 -9.15 28.20 29.45
N LYS A 8 -9.57 27.64 28.31
CA LYS A 8 -10.96 27.74 27.83
C LYS A 8 -11.96 27.15 28.83
N TYR A 9 -11.63 26.04 29.47
CA TYR A 9 -12.52 25.32 30.37
C TYR A 9 -12.25 25.57 31.87
N GLY A 10 -11.29 26.44 32.21
CA GLY A 10 -10.94 26.75 33.60
C GLY A 10 -10.37 25.57 34.37
N ILE A 11 -9.62 24.67 33.71
CA ILE A 11 -9.05 23.46 34.30
C ILE A 11 -7.58 23.72 34.66
N SER A 12 -7.16 23.23 35.83
CA SER A 12 -5.76 23.35 36.30
C SER A 12 -5.14 21.97 36.58
N PRO A 13 -4.79 21.19 35.54
CA PRO A 13 -4.26 19.84 35.74
C PRO A 13 -2.82 19.85 36.28
N GLN A 14 -2.36 18.71 36.80
CA GLN A 14 -0.94 18.51 37.09
C GLN A 14 -0.24 17.93 35.85
N PHE A 15 0.91 18.51 35.46
CA PHE A 15 1.69 18.05 34.31
C PHE A 15 2.81 17.14 34.76
N TRP A 16 2.84 15.89 34.32
CA TRP A 16 3.91 14.95 34.68
C TRP A 16 4.94 14.90 33.56
N VAL A 17 6.20 15.14 33.89
CA VAL A 17 7.30 15.27 32.92
C VAL A 17 8.50 14.44 33.34
N MET A 18 9.16 13.82 32.38
CA MET A 18 10.42 13.09 32.60
C MET A 18 11.60 14.02 32.37
N LEU A 19 12.65 13.88 33.18
CA LEU A 19 13.89 14.63 32.98
C LEU A 19 14.68 14.07 31.79
N LYS A 20 15.18 14.96 30.94
CA LYS A 20 16.12 14.65 29.85
C LYS A 20 17.44 15.39 30.09
N PRO A 21 18.33 14.88 30.96
CA PRO A 21 19.56 15.59 31.30
C PRO A 21 20.55 15.57 30.13
N ALA A 22 21.25 16.68 29.91
CA ALA A 22 22.43 16.75 29.05
C ALA A 22 23.63 17.30 29.83
N GLY A 23 24.84 16.84 29.50
CA GLY A 23 26.07 17.26 30.17
C GLY A 23 26.90 16.10 30.72
N GLU A 24 28.20 16.36 30.89
CA GLU A 24 29.17 15.35 31.34
C GLU A 24 29.27 15.23 32.86
N THR A 25 28.89 16.27 33.61
CA THR A 25 28.87 16.27 35.09
C THR A 25 27.44 16.32 35.64
N ASP A 26 27.23 15.90 36.89
CA ASP A 26 25.90 15.92 37.52
C ASP A 26 25.38 17.34 37.70
N GLU A 27 26.24 18.32 37.96
CA GLU A 27 25.85 19.73 38.03
C GLU A 27 25.34 20.25 36.68
N ALA A 28 26.04 19.91 35.59
CA ALA A 28 25.63 20.28 34.23
C ALA A 28 24.30 19.62 33.85
N ARG A 29 24.11 18.35 34.25
CA ARG A 29 22.86 17.61 34.03
C ARG A 29 21.69 18.18 34.82
N VAL A 30 21.91 18.58 36.08
CA VAL A 30 20.89 19.26 36.90
C VAL A 30 20.49 20.58 36.27
N GLN A 31 21.47 21.42 35.87
CA GLN A 31 21.19 22.70 35.21
C GLN A 31 20.41 22.50 33.91
N SER A 32 20.89 21.61 33.03
CA SER A 32 20.24 21.34 31.74
C SER A 32 18.80 20.82 31.93
N ALA A 33 18.60 19.88 32.85
CA ALA A 33 17.28 19.35 33.15
C ALA A 33 16.34 20.41 33.73
N ALA A 34 16.84 21.28 34.62
CA ALA A 34 16.08 22.38 35.18
C ALA A 34 15.67 23.41 34.12
N GLU A 35 16.61 23.90 33.32
CA GLU A 35 16.35 24.95 32.32
C GLU A 35 15.36 24.49 31.24
N THR A 36 15.39 23.20 30.88
CA THR A 36 14.43 22.60 29.94
C THR A 36 12.98 22.66 30.46
N LEU A 37 12.78 22.70 31.78
CA LEU A 37 11.44 22.77 32.38
C LEU A 37 10.86 24.19 32.43
N LEU A 38 11.66 25.24 32.22
CA LEU A 38 11.20 26.63 32.36
C LEU A 38 9.98 26.97 31.48
N PRO A 39 9.93 26.58 30.18
CA PRO A 39 8.79 26.92 29.33
C PRO A 39 7.48 26.26 29.78
N VAL A 40 7.54 25.03 30.30
CA VAL A 40 6.33 24.34 30.81
C VAL A 40 5.92 24.87 32.18
N LEU A 41 6.89 25.21 33.04
CA LEU A 41 6.63 25.81 34.34
C LEU A 41 5.93 27.17 34.21
N GLU A 42 6.38 28.02 33.28
CA GLU A 42 5.78 29.32 33.03
C GLU A 42 4.32 29.18 32.57
N LYS A 43 4.07 28.29 31.60
CA LYS A 43 2.71 28.03 31.07
C LYS A 43 1.80 27.42 32.14
N ALA A 44 2.29 26.45 32.91
CA ALA A 44 1.54 25.84 33.99
C ALA A 44 1.17 26.87 35.07
N LYS A 45 2.09 27.78 35.43
CA LYS A 45 1.85 28.83 36.43
C LYS A 45 0.71 29.77 36.04
N ARG A 46 0.63 30.16 34.76
CA ARG A 46 -0.44 31.04 34.25
C ARG A 46 -1.85 30.46 34.42
N ILE A 47 -1.96 29.14 34.40
CA ILE A 47 -3.25 28.43 34.54
C ILE A 47 -3.43 27.79 35.92
N GLY A 48 -2.66 28.22 36.93
CA GLY A 48 -2.76 27.70 38.30
C GLY A 48 -2.33 26.24 38.47
N SER A 49 -1.59 25.69 37.51
CA SER A 49 -1.17 24.28 37.46
C SER A 49 0.25 24.07 38.00
N ARG A 50 0.55 22.83 38.40
CA ARG A 50 1.88 22.40 38.88
C ARG A 50 2.51 21.40 37.93
N VAL A 51 3.84 21.39 37.88
CA VAL A 51 4.64 20.42 37.12
C VAL A 51 5.27 19.43 38.09
N GLY A 52 5.01 18.15 37.86
CA GLY A 52 5.56 17.02 38.61
C GLY A 52 6.64 16.31 37.82
N ILE A 53 7.86 16.25 38.36
CA ILE A 53 8.94 15.44 37.83
C ILE A 53 8.63 13.97 38.11
N TYR A 54 8.54 13.17 37.04
CA TYR A 54 8.18 11.76 37.06
C TYR A 54 9.44 10.88 36.98
N ASN A 55 9.59 9.91 37.89
CA ASN A 55 10.73 8.99 37.89
C ASN A 55 10.54 7.82 36.89
N HIS A 56 11.40 7.73 35.86
CA HIS A 56 11.34 6.68 34.83
C HIS A 56 12.72 6.05 34.57
N GLY A 57 13.34 5.50 35.63
CA GLY A 57 14.67 4.88 35.56
C GLY A 57 15.80 5.81 35.11
N GLY A 58 17.02 5.28 35.01
CA GLY A 58 18.21 6.05 34.64
C GLY A 58 18.47 7.27 35.54
N TRP A 59 19.26 8.23 35.06
CA TRP A 59 19.66 9.40 35.86
C TRP A 59 18.47 10.24 36.36
N GLY A 60 17.48 10.47 35.50
CA GLY A 60 16.29 11.28 35.82
C GLY A 60 15.27 10.58 36.72
N GLY A 61 15.43 9.28 36.95
CA GLY A 61 14.60 8.49 37.86
C GLY A 61 15.15 8.39 39.29
N GLU A 62 16.37 8.86 39.53
CA GLU A 62 17.00 8.85 40.86
C GLU A 62 16.45 9.99 41.74
N PRO A 63 15.91 9.70 42.94
CA PRO A 63 15.34 10.68 43.85
C PRO A 63 16.22 11.90 44.14
N GLU A 64 17.52 11.66 44.33
CA GLU A 64 18.51 12.68 44.67
C GLU A 64 18.64 13.72 43.54
N HIS A 65 18.62 13.28 42.28
CA HIS A 65 18.71 14.18 41.13
C HIS A 65 17.43 14.97 40.92
N MET A 66 16.27 14.33 41.11
CA MET A 66 14.97 15.00 41.01
C MET A 66 14.86 16.15 42.04
N VAL A 67 15.33 15.92 43.26
CA VAL A 67 15.38 16.94 44.31
C VAL A 67 16.37 18.05 43.96
N ALA A 68 17.56 17.71 43.46
CA ALA A 68 18.54 18.70 43.02
C ALA A 68 17.99 19.61 41.91
N VAL A 69 17.22 19.08 40.96
CA VAL A 69 16.55 19.87 39.92
C VAL A 69 15.50 20.81 40.51
N CYS A 70 14.67 20.34 41.44
CA CYS A 70 13.70 21.20 42.14
C CYS A 70 14.37 22.32 42.94
N GLU A 71 15.47 22.00 43.65
CA GLU A 71 16.26 22.97 44.40
C GLU A 71 16.90 24.01 43.48
N TYR A 72 17.50 23.57 42.37
CA TYR A 72 18.08 24.46 41.38
C TYR A 72 17.05 25.45 40.84
N LEU A 73 15.88 24.94 40.40
CA LEU A 73 14.79 25.75 39.89
C LEU A 73 14.29 26.80 40.91
N LYS A 74 14.18 26.41 42.18
CA LYS A 74 13.78 27.33 43.25
C LYS A 74 14.85 28.40 43.54
N GLN A 75 16.13 28.01 43.59
CA GLN A 75 17.23 28.90 43.94
C GLN A 75 17.60 29.86 42.80
N HIS A 76 17.63 29.39 41.56
CA HIS A 76 18.12 30.16 40.41
C HIS A 76 16.99 30.84 39.61
N HIS A 77 15.78 30.30 39.62
CA HIS A 77 14.66 30.83 38.82
C HIS A 77 13.43 31.22 39.64
N GLY A 78 13.46 31.05 40.97
CA GLY A 78 12.37 31.47 41.86
C GLY A 78 11.03 30.76 41.60
N THR A 79 11.05 29.59 40.96
CA THR A 79 9.83 28.84 40.64
C THR A 79 9.34 28.03 41.85
N ASP A 80 8.05 28.11 42.14
CA ASP A 80 7.37 27.46 43.27
C ASP A 80 6.28 26.46 42.83
N ASN A 81 6.09 26.28 41.52
CA ASN A 81 5.08 25.39 40.94
C ASN A 81 5.65 24.07 40.38
N VAL A 82 6.81 23.63 40.89
CA VAL A 82 7.46 22.35 40.56
C VAL A 82 7.51 21.43 41.78
N GLY A 83 7.42 20.13 41.56
CA GLY A 83 7.67 19.11 42.58
C GLY A 83 7.82 17.71 41.97
N ILE A 84 7.74 16.67 42.77
CA ILE A 84 8.04 15.28 42.39
C ILE A 84 6.78 14.43 42.42
N VAL A 85 6.59 13.61 41.39
CA VAL A 85 5.60 12.53 41.35
C VAL A 85 6.39 11.23 41.33
N TYR A 86 6.39 10.54 42.47
CA TYR A 86 7.21 9.35 42.66
C TYR A 86 6.37 8.08 42.50
N ASN A 87 6.80 7.20 41.60
CA ASN A 87 6.12 5.98 41.21
C ASN A 87 6.90 4.77 41.69
N LEU A 88 6.27 3.97 42.54
CA LEU A 88 6.94 2.82 43.15
C LEU A 88 7.31 1.72 42.15
N HIS A 89 6.60 1.56 41.02
CA HIS A 89 6.96 0.56 40.01
C HIS A 89 8.31 0.83 39.29
N HIS A 90 8.85 2.04 39.40
CA HIS A 90 10.23 2.35 38.99
C HIS A 90 11.21 2.36 40.18
N GLY A 91 10.72 2.16 41.40
CA GLY A 91 11.47 2.24 42.64
C GLY A 91 11.85 0.90 43.26
N HIS A 92 11.74 -0.22 42.52
CA HIS A 92 12.13 -1.55 43.04
C HIS A 92 13.60 -1.60 43.48
N GLY A 93 14.48 -0.94 42.73
CA GLY A 93 15.90 -0.80 43.07
C GLY A 93 16.19 0.23 44.17
N HIS A 94 15.18 0.92 44.69
CA HIS A 94 15.33 1.94 45.75
C HIS A 94 14.83 1.44 47.12
N LEU A 95 14.31 0.21 47.21
CA LEU A 95 13.67 -0.33 48.42
C LEU A 95 14.58 -0.35 49.65
N ASP A 96 15.88 -0.56 49.46
CA ASP A 96 16.91 -0.56 50.49
C ASP A 96 17.14 0.83 51.11
N ARG A 97 17.07 1.89 50.29
CA ARG A 97 17.25 3.28 50.69
C ARG A 97 15.95 4.09 50.77
N LEU A 98 14.78 3.45 50.62
CA LEU A 98 13.47 4.11 50.53
C LEU A 98 13.18 5.10 51.67
N PRO A 99 13.44 4.81 52.96
CA PRO A 99 13.21 5.78 54.04
C PRO A 99 14.03 7.06 53.89
N ARG A 100 15.29 6.96 53.46
CA ARG A 100 16.19 8.09 53.27
C ARG A 100 15.73 8.96 52.11
N VAL A 101 15.40 8.35 50.97
CA VAL A 101 14.98 9.11 49.78
C VAL A 101 13.57 9.67 49.94
N LEU A 102 12.67 9.02 50.70
CA LEU A 102 11.37 9.59 51.05
C LEU A 102 11.53 10.87 51.88
N GLU A 103 12.40 10.87 52.90
CA GLU A 103 12.65 12.07 53.70
C GLU A 103 13.24 13.21 52.85
N LEU A 104 14.15 12.88 51.93
CA LEU A 104 14.74 13.83 50.99
C LEU A 104 13.70 14.44 50.03
N MET A 105 12.84 13.60 49.43
CA MET A 105 11.82 14.05 48.48
C MET A 105 10.63 14.72 49.16
N LYS A 106 10.38 14.46 50.45
CA LYS A 106 9.17 14.89 51.18
C LYS A 106 8.79 16.38 51.00
N PRO A 107 9.72 17.36 51.01
CA PRO A 107 9.38 18.76 50.78
C PRO A 107 8.87 19.06 49.36
N TRP A 108 9.15 18.17 48.41
CA TRP A 108 8.90 18.32 46.98
C TRP A 108 7.83 17.37 46.46
N LEU A 109 7.43 16.33 47.20
CA LEU A 109 6.45 15.34 46.77
C LEU A 109 5.06 15.94 46.53
N LEU A 110 4.64 15.95 45.28
CA LEU A 110 3.28 16.29 44.85
C LEU A 110 2.34 15.09 44.92
N CYS A 111 2.85 13.89 44.63
CA CYS A 111 2.10 12.65 44.69
C CYS A 111 3.05 11.44 44.83
N LEU A 112 2.62 10.42 45.55
CA LEU A 112 3.29 9.13 45.66
C LEU A 112 2.36 8.04 45.13
N ASN A 113 2.74 7.38 44.03
CA ASN A 113 1.95 6.35 43.38
C ASN A 113 2.38 4.96 43.85
N LEU A 114 1.40 4.19 44.36
CA LEU A 114 1.62 2.86 44.90
C LEU A 114 1.74 1.79 43.80
N ASN A 115 2.45 0.71 44.13
CA ASN A 115 2.63 -0.49 43.32
C ASN A 115 2.94 -1.66 44.27
N GLY A 116 2.64 -2.90 43.86
CA GLY A 116 3.17 -4.07 44.58
C GLY A 116 4.68 -4.19 44.37
N MET A 117 5.44 -4.32 45.44
CA MET A 117 6.89 -4.22 45.47
C MET A 117 7.56 -5.55 45.80
N ASP A 118 8.55 -5.88 44.99
CA ASP A 118 9.50 -6.98 45.21
C ASP A 118 10.95 -6.49 45.10
N PRO A 119 11.89 -7.08 45.86
CA PRO A 119 13.32 -6.85 45.65
C PRO A 119 13.70 -7.25 44.22
N ASP A 120 14.31 -6.32 43.48
CA ASP A 120 14.71 -6.49 42.07
C ASP A 120 13.55 -6.90 41.14
N GLY A 121 12.32 -6.47 41.43
CA GLY A 121 11.11 -6.88 40.70
C GLY A 121 11.21 -6.67 39.19
N GLU A 122 11.87 -5.61 38.73
CA GLU A 122 12.11 -5.37 37.30
C GLU A 122 12.92 -6.49 36.64
N SER A 123 14.03 -6.93 37.25
CA SER A 123 14.86 -8.03 36.72
C SER A 123 14.15 -9.39 36.73
N LYS A 124 13.10 -9.52 37.54
CA LYS A 124 12.31 -10.76 37.71
C LYS A 124 11.01 -10.77 36.89
N GLY A 125 10.79 -9.77 36.03
CA GLY A 125 9.54 -9.63 35.26
C GLY A 125 8.33 -9.30 36.13
N ARG A 126 8.55 -8.79 37.34
CA ARG A 126 7.57 -8.48 38.38
C ARG A 126 7.58 -6.98 38.72
N LYS A 127 7.67 -6.15 37.67
CA LYS A 127 7.76 -4.68 37.77
C LYS A 127 6.42 -4.01 38.12
N ILE A 128 5.31 -4.55 37.62
CA ILE A 128 3.99 -3.94 37.76
C ILE A 128 3.06 -4.98 38.41
N LEU A 129 2.85 -4.84 39.72
CA LEU A 129 2.09 -5.79 40.54
C LEU A 129 0.90 -5.08 41.19
N PRO A 130 -0.27 -5.73 41.32
CA PRO A 130 -1.32 -5.21 42.17
C PRO A 130 -0.87 -5.21 43.63
N LEU A 131 -1.33 -4.23 44.41
CA LEU A 131 -1.08 -4.18 45.84
C LEU A 131 -1.54 -5.47 46.53
N GLY A 132 -0.74 -6.00 47.44
CA GLY A 132 -0.90 -7.28 48.12
C GLY A 132 -0.24 -8.46 47.39
N ALA A 133 0.19 -8.31 46.14
CA ALA A 133 0.92 -9.34 45.40
C ALA A 133 2.45 -9.26 45.58
N GLY A 134 2.98 -8.10 45.93
CA GLY A 134 4.41 -7.93 46.22
C GLY A 134 4.78 -8.44 47.62
N THR A 135 6.01 -8.92 47.76
CA THR A 135 6.55 -9.46 49.01
C THR A 135 6.92 -8.38 50.02
N GLU A 136 7.15 -7.13 49.58
CA GLU A 136 7.60 -6.02 50.43
C GLU A 136 6.51 -4.97 50.70
N ASP A 137 5.27 -5.18 50.22
CA ASP A 137 4.19 -4.19 50.23
C ASP A 137 3.91 -3.61 51.62
N LEU A 138 3.78 -4.47 52.64
CA LEU A 138 3.50 -4.03 54.00
C LEU A 138 4.65 -3.19 54.58
N LYS A 139 5.90 -3.58 54.31
CA LYS A 139 7.08 -2.86 54.78
C LYS A 139 7.16 -1.49 54.13
N VAL A 140 6.92 -1.40 52.82
CA VAL A 140 6.89 -0.14 52.07
C VAL A 140 5.79 0.77 52.60
N LEU A 141 4.57 0.26 52.83
CA LEU A 141 3.47 1.05 53.41
C LEU A 141 3.79 1.54 54.83
N ARG A 142 4.47 0.73 55.66
CA ARG A 142 4.95 1.16 56.99
C ARG A 142 6.00 2.27 56.89
N GLN A 143 6.92 2.18 55.94
CA GLN A 143 7.93 3.22 55.68
C GLN A 143 7.29 4.52 55.20
N ILE A 144 6.30 4.45 54.32
CA ILE A 144 5.52 5.61 53.87
C ILE A 144 4.77 6.24 55.04
N ARG A 145 4.11 5.44 55.90
CA ARG A 145 3.43 5.95 57.10
C ARG A 145 4.41 6.58 58.10
N ALA A 146 5.57 5.96 58.31
CA ALA A 146 6.61 6.45 59.20
C ALA A 146 7.26 7.75 58.71
N SER A 147 7.32 7.99 57.39
CA SER A 147 7.81 9.26 56.84
C SER A 147 6.90 10.43 57.20
N GLY A 148 5.66 10.18 57.62
CA GLY A 148 4.66 11.22 57.91
C GLY A 148 4.19 11.96 56.66
N TYR A 149 4.33 11.38 55.46
CA TYR A 149 3.76 11.94 54.25
C TYR A 149 2.23 11.95 54.33
N SER A 150 1.63 13.13 54.20
CA SER A 150 0.17 13.34 54.25
C SER A 150 -0.39 13.89 52.93
N GLY A 151 0.37 13.79 51.84
CA GLY A 151 -0.03 14.24 50.51
C GLY A 151 -0.78 13.16 49.71
N PRO A 152 -1.13 13.45 48.44
CA PRO A 152 -1.88 12.53 47.59
C PRO A 152 -1.18 11.19 47.36
N ILE A 153 -1.91 10.10 47.59
CA ILE A 153 -1.51 8.73 47.24
C ILE A 153 -2.27 8.33 45.97
N GLY A 154 -1.54 7.94 44.92
CA GLY A 154 -2.14 7.49 43.66
C GLY A 154 -2.05 5.98 43.46
N ILE A 155 -2.96 5.47 42.64
CA ILE A 155 -2.98 4.09 42.14
C ILE A 155 -3.02 4.19 40.63
N LEU A 156 -2.08 3.53 39.95
CA LEU A 156 -1.93 3.60 38.50
C LEU A 156 -2.28 2.27 37.85
N ASN A 157 -3.02 2.31 36.75
CA ASN A 157 -3.02 1.20 35.80
C ASN A 157 -1.91 1.45 34.78
N HIS A 158 -0.86 0.65 34.85
CA HIS A 158 0.26 0.72 33.91
C HIS A 158 0.37 -0.54 33.04
N THR A 159 -0.75 -1.22 32.85
CA THR A 159 -0.91 -2.42 32.03
C THR A 159 -2.01 -2.22 30.99
N ASN A 160 -2.06 -3.06 29.96
CA ASN A 160 -3.16 -3.08 28.98
C ASN A 160 -4.40 -3.83 29.50
N GLU A 161 -4.42 -4.19 30.79
CA GLU A 161 -5.59 -4.78 31.45
C GLU A 161 -6.67 -3.73 31.69
N ASP A 162 -7.90 -4.21 31.91
CA ASP A 162 -9.04 -3.36 32.24
C ASP A 162 -8.71 -2.41 33.41
N ALA A 163 -8.90 -1.11 33.21
CA ALA A 163 -8.50 -0.09 34.17
C ALA A 163 -9.36 -0.11 35.43
N GLU A 164 -10.66 -0.40 35.29
CA GLU A 164 -11.54 -0.60 36.43
C GLU A 164 -11.12 -1.85 37.22
N GLY A 165 -10.93 -2.97 36.53
CA GLY A 165 -10.48 -4.22 37.13
C GLY A 165 -9.14 -4.09 37.83
N ARG A 166 -8.15 -3.42 37.23
CA ARG A 166 -6.84 -3.20 37.84
C ARG A 166 -6.91 -2.23 39.02
N LEU A 167 -7.78 -1.22 38.97
CA LEU A 167 -8.04 -0.35 40.11
C LEU A 167 -8.67 -1.14 41.26
N LEU A 168 -9.70 -1.95 40.98
CA LEU A 168 -10.36 -2.80 41.97
C LEU A 168 -9.39 -3.82 42.60
N ASP A 169 -8.48 -4.40 41.82
CA ASP A 169 -7.44 -5.31 42.33
C ASP A 169 -6.50 -4.60 43.31
N ASN A 170 -6.07 -3.38 42.99
CA ASN A 170 -5.24 -2.58 43.89
C ASN A 170 -6.01 -2.12 45.14
N LEU A 171 -7.29 -1.78 45.01
CA LEU A 171 -8.14 -1.40 46.14
C LEU A 171 -8.38 -2.59 47.09
N ASP A 172 -8.62 -3.79 46.56
CA ASP A 172 -8.74 -5.01 47.36
C ASP A 172 -7.43 -5.35 48.06
N GLY A 173 -6.31 -5.21 47.34
CA GLY A 173 -4.96 -5.26 47.86
C GLY A 173 -4.73 -4.34 49.05
N LEU A 174 -5.04 -3.05 48.87
CA LEU A 174 -4.87 -2.03 49.89
C LEU A 174 -5.79 -2.26 51.10
N LYS A 175 -7.05 -2.67 50.85
CA LYS A 175 -8.01 -3.05 51.91
C LYS A 175 -7.49 -4.23 52.74
N TRP A 176 -6.78 -5.16 52.11
CA TRP A 176 -6.16 -6.28 52.81
C TRP A 176 -4.90 -5.87 53.60
N LEU A 177 -4.07 -4.97 53.06
CA LEU A 177 -2.82 -4.53 53.69
C LEU A 177 -3.02 -3.52 54.82
N THR A 178 -3.99 -2.59 54.70
CA THR A 178 -4.13 -1.45 55.62
C THR A 178 -4.34 -1.86 57.10
N PRO A 179 -5.21 -2.84 57.43
CA PRO A 179 -5.36 -3.27 58.83
C PRO A 179 -4.07 -3.82 59.45
N GLN A 180 -3.18 -4.40 58.63
CA GLN A 180 -1.90 -4.98 59.06
C GLN A 180 -0.85 -3.91 59.41
N LEU A 181 -1.09 -2.65 59.03
CA LEU A 181 -0.27 -1.54 59.49
C LEU A 181 -0.40 -1.38 61.01
N ASP A 182 -1.54 -1.72 61.60
CA ASP A 182 -1.79 -1.66 63.06
C ASP A 182 -1.67 -3.03 63.73
N ASP A 183 -0.91 -3.95 63.12
CA ASP A 183 -0.65 -5.31 63.60
C ASP A 183 -1.92 -6.17 63.84
N ASN A 184 -3.03 -5.85 63.15
CA ASN A 184 -4.22 -6.70 63.17
C ASN A 184 -3.98 -8.05 62.45
N PRO A 185 -4.67 -9.13 62.86
CA PRO A 185 -4.49 -10.46 62.27
C PRO A 185 -4.84 -10.52 60.77
N LEU A 186 -4.13 -11.38 60.03
CA LEU A 186 -4.28 -11.56 58.58
C LEU A 186 -5.66 -12.15 58.22
N GLY A 187 -6.43 -11.39 57.44
CA GLY A 187 -7.58 -11.93 56.72
C GLY A 187 -7.15 -12.73 55.47
N PRO A 188 -8.09 -13.40 54.77
CA PRO A 188 -7.80 -14.09 53.52
C PRO A 188 -7.27 -13.10 52.46
N LYS A 189 -6.25 -13.52 51.70
CA LYS A 189 -5.64 -12.73 50.62
C LYS A 189 -6.68 -12.47 49.52
N PRO A 190 -6.74 -11.26 48.93
CA PRO A 190 -7.69 -10.97 47.86
C PRO A 190 -7.41 -11.84 46.63
N GLN A 191 -8.48 -12.23 45.95
CA GLN A 191 -8.42 -12.84 44.63
C GLN A 191 -8.53 -11.72 43.60
N TYR A 192 -7.48 -11.55 42.79
CA TYR A 192 -7.43 -10.50 41.79
C TYR A 192 -8.18 -10.92 40.50
N ARG A 193 -8.79 -9.93 39.84
CA ARG A 193 -9.60 -10.07 38.63
C ARG A 193 -8.74 -10.05 37.37
N THR A 194 -7.76 -9.15 37.34
CA THR A 194 -6.91 -8.84 36.19
C THR A 194 -5.47 -9.32 36.39
N TRP A 195 -5.23 -10.11 37.44
CA TRP A 195 -3.91 -10.62 37.77
C TRP A 195 -4.01 -12.04 38.32
N SER A 196 -3.11 -12.92 37.86
CA SER A 196 -2.99 -14.27 38.39
C SER A 196 -1.52 -14.65 38.58
N GLU A 197 -1.25 -15.45 39.60
CA GLU A 197 0.10 -15.93 39.89
C GLU A 197 0.38 -17.15 39.00
N THR A 198 0.90 -16.90 37.79
CA THR A 198 1.27 -18.00 36.88
C THR A 198 2.37 -18.86 37.49
N ALA A 199 2.09 -20.15 37.70
CA ALA A 199 3.10 -21.17 37.94
C ALA A 199 4.14 -21.11 36.82
N GLN A 200 5.44 -21.22 37.17
CA GLN A 200 6.54 -21.28 36.22
C GLN A 200 6.29 -22.41 35.19
N SER A 201 5.72 -22.05 34.04
CA SER A 201 5.76 -22.87 32.84
C SER A 201 7.19 -22.80 32.31
N GLY A 202 7.79 -23.98 32.24
CA GLY A 202 9.17 -24.17 31.83
C GLY A 202 9.47 -23.45 30.51
N GLY A 203 10.58 -22.71 30.53
CA GLY A 203 11.29 -22.26 29.35
C GLY A 203 10.40 -21.61 28.31
N GLN A 204 10.12 -20.32 28.48
CA GLN A 204 10.30 -19.42 27.35
C GLN A 204 11.55 -19.88 26.60
N ALA A 205 11.42 -20.13 25.30
CA ALA A 205 12.57 -20.21 24.42
C ALA A 205 13.44 -19.02 24.79
N SER A 206 14.53 -19.32 25.51
CA SER A 206 15.50 -18.33 25.92
C SER A 206 15.88 -17.63 24.64
N ALA A 207 15.77 -16.31 24.65
CA ALA A 207 16.45 -15.46 23.69
C ALA A 207 17.78 -16.10 23.31
N ALA A 208 18.06 -16.17 22.01
CA ALA A 208 19.33 -16.61 21.48
C ALA A 208 20.49 -15.99 22.29
N GLY A 209 21.10 -16.76 23.18
CA GLY A 209 21.95 -16.14 24.20
C GLY A 209 22.60 -17.13 25.16
N ASN A 210 23.25 -18.18 24.63
CA ASN A 210 24.27 -18.91 25.40
C ASN A 210 25.64 -18.96 24.68
N GLY A 211 25.81 -18.15 23.63
CA GLY A 211 27.11 -17.82 23.08
C GLY A 211 27.45 -16.37 23.39
N PRO A 212 28.73 -16.01 23.54
CA PRO A 212 29.12 -14.60 23.58
C PRO A 212 28.53 -13.86 22.36
N PRO A 213 28.04 -12.62 22.52
CA PRO A 213 27.51 -11.83 21.42
C PRO A 213 28.56 -11.73 20.30
N PRO A 214 28.15 -11.58 19.04
CA PRO A 214 29.10 -11.50 17.94
C PRO A 214 29.95 -10.23 18.11
N VAL A 215 31.27 -10.39 18.12
CA VAL A 215 32.26 -9.31 18.29
C VAL A 215 33.14 -9.26 17.06
N ALA A 216 33.34 -8.06 16.52
CA ALA A 216 34.31 -7.83 15.46
C ALA A 216 35.73 -7.80 16.06
N VAL A 217 36.63 -8.63 15.55
CA VAL A 217 38.05 -8.67 15.94
C VAL A 217 38.94 -8.45 14.72
N GLU A 218 40.16 -7.94 14.91
CA GLU A 218 41.09 -7.74 13.79
C GLU A 218 41.35 -9.04 13.01
N SER A 219 41.28 -8.94 11.68
CA SER A 219 41.59 -10.05 10.76
C SER A 219 43.10 -10.25 10.58
N VAL A 220 43.49 -11.15 9.67
CA VAL A 220 44.89 -11.50 9.36
C VAL A 220 45.72 -10.32 8.84
N SER A 221 45.08 -9.34 8.21
CA SER A 221 45.71 -8.10 7.75
C SER A 221 44.65 -7.03 7.47
N ALA A 222 45.07 -5.77 7.34
CA ALA A 222 44.19 -4.65 7.02
C ALA A 222 43.33 -4.86 5.75
N GLU A 223 43.85 -5.60 4.76
CA GLU A 223 43.14 -5.93 3.51
C GLU A 223 41.91 -6.83 3.71
N PHE A 224 41.82 -7.53 4.84
CA PHE A 224 40.69 -8.39 5.21
C PHE A 224 39.76 -7.77 6.26
N GLY A 225 40.08 -6.57 6.77
CA GLY A 225 39.24 -5.87 7.73
C GLY A 225 39.10 -6.62 9.06
N LYS A 226 37.88 -6.97 9.45
CA LYS A 226 37.55 -7.61 10.73
C LYS A 226 36.84 -8.96 10.55
N ALA A 227 37.11 -9.84 11.50
CA ALA A 227 36.53 -11.17 11.61
C ALA A 227 35.47 -11.26 12.72
N LEU A 228 34.54 -12.19 12.58
CA LEU A 228 33.55 -12.59 13.57
C LEU A 228 34.20 -13.46 14.66
N LYS A 229 34.16 -13.00 15.91
CA LYS A 229 34.36 -13.82 17.11
C LYS A 229 33.03 -13.98 17.85
N GLY A 230 32.63 -15.22 18.13
CA GLY A 230 31.30 -15.53 18.66
C GLY A 230 30.37 -16.03 17.55
N GLY A 231 29.04 -15.94 17.76
CA GLY A 231 28.07 -16.53 16.84
C GLY A 231 27.01 -15.56 16.34
N TRP A 232 26.72 -15.62 15.04
CA TRP A 232 25.72 -14.79 14.36
C TRP A 232 24.76 -15.66 13.54
N VAL A 233 23.49 -15.23 13.42
CA VAL A 233 22.45 -15.93 12.65
C VAL A 233 21.75 -14.92 11.76
N THR A 234 21.54 -15.28 10.50
CA THR A 234 20.79 -14.52 9.50
C THR A 234 19.68 -15.38 8.88
N GLU A 235 18.84 -14.79 8.05
CA GLU A 235 17.78 -15.52 7.35
C GLU A 235 18.37 -16.61 6.44
N GLY A 236 17.74 -17.78 6.46
CA GLY A 236 18.09 -18.88 5.56
C GLY A 236 17.42 -18.72 4.19
N GLY A 237 17.55 -19.73 3.34
CA GLY A 237 16.94 -19.74 2.01
C GLY A 237 16.96 -21.13 1.40
N ASP A 238 16.00 -21.41 0.52
CA ASP A 238 15.85 -22.73 -0.12
C ASP A 238 17.04 -23.10 -0.99
N GLU A 239 17.73 -22.11 -1.55
CA GLU A 239 18.95 -22.32 -2.34
C GLU A 239 20.08 -22.98 -1.52
N TYR A 240 20.13 -22.78 -0.19
CA TYR A 240 21.15 -23.41 0.66
C TYR A 240 20.88 -24.90 0.91
N ARG A 241 19.69 -25.41 0.56
CA ARG A 241 19.32 -26.84 0.69
C ARG A 241 19.61 -27.63 -0.59
N LYS A 242 19.87 -26.95 -1.71
CA LYS A 242 20.03 -27.57 -3.03
C LYS A 242 21.48 -28.00 -3.26
N THR A 243 21.67 -29.26 -3.62
CA THR A 243 22.95 -29.79 -4.13
C THR A 243 23.00 -29.66 -5.66
N PRO A 244 24.19 -29.50 -6.28
CA PRO A 244 25.51 -29.38 -5.67
C PRO A 244 25.79 -28.00 -5.03
N LEU A 245 26.56 -27.99 -3.94
CA LEU A 245 26.88 -26.80 -3.14
C LEU A 245 28.38 -26.75 -2.78
N THR A 246 28.92 -25.54 -2.68
CA THR A 246 30.26 -25.29 -2.11
C THR A 246 30.19 -24.25 -1.00
N ILE A 247 30.86 -24.54 0.12
CA ILE A 247 31.06 -23.66 1.26
C ILE A 247 32.55 -23.32 1.33
N GLU A 248 32.87 -22.04 1.25
CA GLU A 248 34.22 -21.52 1.45
C GLU A 248 34.24 -20.62 2.68
N CYS A 249 35.23 -20.80 3.55
CA CYS A 249 35.33 -20.08 4.81
C CYS A 249 36.80 -19.83 5.13
N ARG A 250 37.13 -18.63 5.59
CA ARG A 250 38.42 -18.37 6.24
C ARG A 250 38.22 -18.27 7.74
N ALA A 251 38.96 -19.07 8.50
CA ALA A 251 38.81 -19.13 9.95
C ALA A 251 40.14 -19.40 10.66
N ARG A 252 40.22 -18.93 11.91
CA ARG A 252 41.27 -19.24 12.88
C ARG A 252 40.64 -19.89 14.09
N LEU A 253 41.04 -21.11 14.43
CA LEU A 253 40.48 -21.86 15.55
C LEU A 253 41.51 -22.01 16.66
N ASP A 254 41.18 -21.48 17.83
CA ASP A 254 42.12 -21.28 18.95
C ASP A 254 42.18 -22.52 19.87
N SER A 255 41.20 -23.41 19.80
CA SER A 255 41.11 -24.61 20.66
C SER A 255 40.36 -25.76 20.00
N ARG A 256 40.75 -26.98 20.38
CA ARG A 256 40.03 -28.22 20.04
C ARG A 256 39.27 -28.82 21.21
N GLU A 257 39.16 -28.16 22.37
CA GLU A 257 38.49 -28.75 23.55
C GLU A 257 36.98 -28.97 23.34
N LYS A 258 36.36 -28.21 22.44
CA LYS A 258 34.94 -28.28 22.09
C LYS A 258 34.78 -28.38 20.57
N TYR A 259 33.55 -28.66 20.12
CA TYR A 259 33.21 -28.51 18.71
C TYR A 259 33.28 -27.02 18.32
N ASN A 260 33.81 -26.74 17.13
CA ASN A 260 33.76 -25.39 16.57
C ASN A 260 32.89 -25.37 15.32
N ILE A 261 31.74 -24.71 15.39
CA ILE A 261 30.84 -24.55 14.24
C ILE A 261 31.29 -23.34 13.41
N LEU A 262 31.62 -23.55 12.15
CA LEU A 262 32.00 -22.47 11.24
C LEU A 262 30.76 -21.89 10.55
N VAL A 263 30.00 -22.73 9.87
CA VAL A 263 28.79 -22.33 9.12
C VAL A 263 27.75 -23.44 9.23
N ALA A 264 26.50 -23.12 9.51
CA ALA A 264 25.40 -24.08 9.62
C ALA A 264 24.12 -23.58 8.95
N SER A 265 23.46 -24.42 8.16
CA SER A 265 22.15 -24.12 7.55
C SER A 265 21.07 -24.97 8.20
N ASP A 266 19.95 -24.33 8.56
CA ASP A 266 18.78 -24.93 9.20
C ASP A 266 19.01 -25.52 10.61
N PRO A 267 17.95 -25.76 11.39
CA PRO A 267 18.05 -26.54 12.61
C PRO A 267 18.50 -27.99 12.30
N LYS A 268 19.27 -28.60 13.19
CA LYS A 268 19.73 -30.00 13.11
C LYS A 268 18.62 -31.03 12.92
N ALA A 269 17.38 -30.67 13.28
CA ALA A 269 16.21 -31.50 13.05
C ALA A 269 15.74 -31.56 11.58
N SER A 270 16.31 -30.74 10.70
CA SER A 270 16.04 -30.74 9.25
C SER A 270 16.86 -31.82 8.54
N ALA A 271 16.24 -32.59 7.64
CA ALA A 271 16.97 -33.55 6.81
C ALA A 271 17.96 -32.88 5.85
N THR A 272 17.69 -31.64 5.44
CA THR A 272 18.57 -30.84 4.56
C THR A 272 19.60 -30.02 5.32
N HIS A 273 19.69 -30.17 6.64
CA HIS A 273 20.70 -29.49 7.45
C HIS A 273 22.10 -29.85 6.95
N TRP A 274 22.99 -28.86 7.00
CA TRP A 274 24.42 -29.08 6.88
C TRP A 274 25.17 -28.14 7.81
N GLU A 275 26.30 -28.60 8.33
CA GLU A 275 27.22 -27.73 9.09
C GLU A 275 28.68 -28.05 8.77
N LEU A 276 29.47 -27.01 8.50
CA LEU A 276 30.92 -27.09 8.42
C LEU A 276 31.49 -26.81 9.81
N TYR A 277 32.25 -27.73 10.37
CA TYR A 277 32.67 -27.67 11.78
C TYR A 277 34.00 -28.39 12.03
N THR A 278 34.51 -28.33 13.26
CA THR A 278 35.60 -29.20 13.73
C THR A 278 35.18 -30.05 14.91
N HIS A 279 35.71 -31.28 14.99
CA HIS A 279 35.45 -32.18 16.11
C HIS A 279 36.07 -31.71 17.42
N ALA A 280 35.31 -31.86 18.51
CA ALA A 280 35.87 -31.77 19.85
C ALA A 280 36.99 -32.82 20.06
N LYS A 281 38.01 -32.43 20.82
CA LYS A 281 39.26 -33.13 21.16
C LYS A 281 40.20 -33.40 19.98
N ARG A 282 39.67 -33.64 18.78
CA ARG A 282 40.44 -33.98 17.59
C ARG A 282 40.82 -32.77 16.74
N GLY A 283 40.01 -31.71 16.77
CA GLY A 283 40.20 -30.50 15.97
C GLY A 283 40.06 -30.69 14.45
N THR A 284 39.63 -31.88 14.00
CA THR A 284 39.58 -32.19 12.57
C THR A 284 38.38 -31.53 11.89
N LEU A 285 38.61 -30.88 10.74
CA LEU A 285 37.55 -30.28 9.92
C LEU A 285 36.59 -31.36 9.41
N ALA A 286 35.29 -31.12 9.49
CA ALA A 286 34.24 -32.04 9.09
C ALA A 286 33.00 -31.30 8.55
N LEU A 287 32.17 -32.02 7.79
CA LEU A 287 30.88 -31.56 7.31
C LEU A 287 29.81 -32.55 7.79
N TYR A 288 28.83 -32.08 8.56
CA TYR A 288 27.72 -32.93 9.02
C TYR A 288 26.53 -32.80 8.08
N LEU A 289 26.01 -33.92 7.59
CA LEU A 289 24.86 -34.01 6.70
C LEU A 289 23.87 -35.09 7.21
N PRO A 290 23.03 -34.81 8.22
CA PRO A 290 22.20 -35.81 8.91
C PRO A 290 21.30 -36.61 7.96
N GLY A 291 20.70 -35.97 6.96
CA GLY A 291 19.87 -36.65 5.97
C GLY A 291 20.65 -37.48 4.94
N ARG A 292 21.99 -37.39 4.89
CA ARG A 292 22.84 -38.02 3.85
C ARG A 292 23.95 -38.90 4.42
N GLY A 293 23.72 -39.51 5.58
CA GLY A 293 24.66 -40.44 6.22
C GLY A 293 25.50 -39.82 7.35
N GLY A 294 25.26 -38.55 7.68
CA GLY A 294 25.81 -37.90 8.87
C GLY A 294 27.20 -37.30 8.65
N ASP A 295 28.14 -37.67 9.49
CA ASP A 295 29.43 -37.01 9.65
C ASP A 295 30.46 -37.35 8.56
N CYS A 296 30.98 -36.31 7.87
CA CYS A 296 32.04 -36.41 6.86
C CYS A 296 33.32 -35.73 7.34
N ASP A 297 34.18 -36.47 8.02
CA ASP A 297 35.43 -35.97 8.60
C ASP A 297 36.60 -35.89 7.59
N SER A 298 37.35 -34.79 7.56
CA SER A 298 38.53 -34.63 6.70
C SER A 298 39.77 -35.35 7.21
N GLY A 299 39.84 -35.61 8.53
CA GLY A 299 41.03 -36.16 9.20
C GLY A 299 42.16 -35.15 9.46
N VAL A 300 42.00 -33.87 9.12
CA VAL A 300 43.04 -32.83 9.30
C VAL A 300 42.67 -31.88 10.43
N ASP A 301 43.51 -31.82 11.46
CA ASP A 301 43.38 -30.88 12.59
C ASP A 301 43.76 -29.46 12.13
N ILE A 302 42.84 -28.51 12.34
CA ILE A 302 43.00 -27.09 11.98
C ILE A 302 42.83 -26.16 13.20
N CYS A 303 42.81 -26.72 14.41
CA CYS A 303 42.70 -25.99 15.67
C CYS A 303 44.10 -25.64 16.22
N ASP A 304 44.94 -25.02 15.39
CA ASP A 304 46.34 -24.70 15.70
C ASP A 304 46.58 -23.20 15.95
N GLY A 305 45.52 -22.40 16.02
CA GLY A 305 45.58 -20.94 16.20
C GLY A 305 46.03 -20.17 14.96
N ARG A 306 46.12 -20.79 13.78
CA ARG A 306 46.46 -20.11 12.50
C ARG A 306 45.23 -19.89 11.63
N TRP A 307 45.31 -18.90 10.77
CA TRP A 307 44.29 -18.65 9.75
C TRP A 307 44.40 -19.70 8.64
N HIS A 308 43.28 -20.34 8.32
CA HIS A 308 43.18 -21.32 7.25
C HIS A 308 42.13 -20.92 6.22
N ASP A 309 42.40 -21.23 4.96
CA ASP A 309 41.39 -21.22 3.90
C ASP A 309 40.74 -22.59 3.77
N LEU A 310 39.46 -22.66 4.11
CA LEU A 310 38.69 -23.88 4.16
C LEU A 310 37.69 -23.89 3.01
N LEU A 311 37.55 -25.04 2.36
CA LEU A 311 36.55 -25.27 1.34
C LEU A 311 35.99 -26.68 1.48
N ALA A 312 34.66 -26.78 1.53
CA ALA A 312 33.93 -28.04 1.43
C ALA A 312 32.96 -27.95 0.26
N SER A 313 33.11 -28.83 -0.74
CA SER A 313 32.15 -28.98 -1.83
C SER A 313 31.46 -30.32 -1.75
N PHE A 314 30.17 -30.35 -2.02
CA PHE A 314 29.40 -31.58 -2.03
C PHE A 314 28.28 -31.58 -3.06
N ASP A 315 28.02 -32.76 -3.60
CA ASP A 315 26.90 -33.06 -4.50
C ASP A 315 26.06 -34.20 -3.91
N ASP A 316 25.28 -34.91 -4.73
CA ASP A 316 24.47 -36.03 -4.25
C ASP A 316 25.26 -37.31 -3.98
N GLN A 317 26.56 -37.35 -4.32
CA GLN A 317 27.39 -38.54 -4.26
C GLN A 317 28.61 -38.40 -3.37
N THR A 318 29.23 -37.22 -3.31
CA THR A 318 30.50 -37.02 -2.62
C THR A 318 30.60 -35.69 -1.88
N VAL A 319 31.44 -35.67 -0.84
CA VAL A 319 31.95 -34.48 -0.17
C VAL A 319 33.46 -34.43 -0.37
N THR A 320 34.00 -33.28 -0.75
CA THR A 320 35.43 -33.04 -0.92
C THR A 320 35.88 -31.86 -0.08
N PHE A 321 37.02 -32.00 0.60
CA PHE A 321 37.61 -30.96 1.45
C PHE A 321 38.92 -30.45 0.88
N TRP A 322 39.10 -29.14 0.95
CA TRP A 322 40.38 -28.47 0.71
C TRP A 322 40.72 -27.57 1.89
N ILE A 323 41.99 -27.62 2.30
CA ILE A 323 42.56 -26.78 3.34
C ILE A 323 43.80 -26.12 2.74
N ASP A 324 43.86 -24.79 2.79
CA ASP A 324 44.95 -23.96 2.26
C ASP A 324 45.30 -24.29 0.81
N GLY A 325 44.27 -24.52 -0.01
CA GLY A 325 44.40 -24.82 -1.43
C GLY A 325 44.74 -26.29 -1.76
N LYS A 326 45.00 -27.14 -0.76
CA LYS A 326 45.31 -28.56 -0.96
C LYS A 326 44.07 -29.43 -0.72
N GLN A 327 43.78 -30.35 -1.65
CA GLN A 327 42.73 -31.35 -1.43
C GLN A 327 43.19 -32.34 -0.37
N VAL A 328 42.42 -32.48 0.71
CA VAL A 328 42.81 -33.31 1.87
C VAL A 328 41.97 -34.57 2.01
N SER A 329 40.73 -34.57 1.51
CA SER A 329 39.82 -35.71 1.61
C SER A 329 38.72 -35.64 0.55
N GLN A 330 38.25 -36.81 0.09
CA GLN A 330 37.05 -36.98 -0.72
C GLN A 330 36.33 -38.25 -0.24
N LYS A 331 35.06 -38.12 0.13
CA LYS A 331 34.27 -39.20 0.73
C LYS A 331 32.90 -39.34 0.04
N PRO A 332 32.37 -40.57 -0.12
CA PRO A 332 31.02 -40.76 -0.61
C PRO A 332 29.98 -40.42 0.47
N ILE A 333 28.77 -40.00 0.07
CA ILE A 333 27.63 -39.74 0.96
C ILE A 333 26.39 -40.52 0.52
N GLN A 334 25.40 -40.65 1.40
CA GLN A 334 24.16 -41.38 1.12
C GLN A 334 23.11 -40.45 0.46
N PRO A 335 22.12 -41.02 -0.25
CA PRO A 335 20.94 -40.28 -0.70
C PRO A 335 20.19 -39.65 0.47
N LEU A 336 19.53 -38.51 0.21
CA LEU A 336 18.76 -37.76 1.21
C LEU A 336 17.61 -38.61 1.80
N LYS A 337 17.47 -38.62 3.12
CA LYS A 337 16.37 -39.25 3.87
C LYS A 337 15.80 -38.30 4.92
N GLY A 338 14.47 -38.18 4.97
CA GLY A 338 13.71 -37.36 5.93
C GLY A 338 13.20 -36.03 5.35
N ASP A 339 12.46 -35.28 6.17
CA ASP A 339 11.81 -34.03 5.76
C ASP A 339 12.68 -32.79 6.02
N SER A 340 12.61 -31.82 5.11
CA SER A 340 13.22 -30.50 5.27
C SER A 340 12.44 -29.68 6.30
N LYS A 341 13.15 -29.01 7.21
CA LYS A 341 12.58 -28.03 8.16
C LYS A 341 13.29 -26.70 7.97
N PRO A 342 12.62 -25.68 7.40
CA PRO A 342 13.26 -24.39 7.19
C PRO A 342 13.69 -23.69 8.47
N GLY A 343 14.89 -23.10 8.45
CA GLY A 343 15.33 -22.11 9.43
C GLY A 343 16.48 -21.26 8.90
N GLY A 344 17.22 -20.64 9.83
CA GLY A 344 18.26 -19.65 9.52
C GLY A 344 19.56 -20.21 8.96
N LEU A 345 20.47 -19.30 8.60
CA LEU A 345 21.88 -19.58 8.30
C LEU A 345 22.73 -18.99 9.43
N ALA A 346 23.61 -19.79 10.03
CA ALA A 346 24.39 -19.42 11.19
C ALA A 346 25.90 -19.48 10.93
N PHE A 347 26.65 -18.60 11.58
CA PHE A 347 28.10 -18.47 11.51
C PHE A 347 28.67 -18.48 12.93
N GLY A 348 29.71 -19.26 13.18
CA GLY A 348 30.32 -19.35 14.51
C GLY A 348 29.44 -20.03 15.57
N ARG A 349 28.28 -20.59 15.17
CA ARG A 349 27.32 -21.29 16.03
C ARG A 349 26.33 -22.12 15.21
N LEU A 350 25.58 -22.99 15.90
CA LEU A 350 24.36 -23.58 15.36
C LEU A 350 23.21 -22.56 15.27
N VAL A 351 22.28 -22.82 14.36
CA VAL A 351 21.03 -22.06 14.20
C VAL A 351 20.25 -22.02 15.51
N GLU A 352 20.17 -23.15 16.21
CA GLU A 352 19.51 -23.26 17.52
C GLU A 352 20.32 -22.65 18.67
N GLY A 353 21.58 -22.28 18.44
CA GLY A 353 22.45 -21.64 19.44
C GLY A 353 23.07 -22.55 20.48
N THR A 354 22.98 -23.87 20.33
CA THR A 354 23.42 -24.84 21.35
C THR A 354 24.92 -25.13 21.34
N ILE A 355 25.62 -24.88 20.23
CA ILE A 355 27.08 -25.07 20.07
C ILE A 355 27.66 -23.85 19.34
N GLY A 356 28.82 -23.36 19.79
CA GLY A 356 29.51 -22.18 19.25
C GLY A 356 30.84 -22.52 18.56
N CYS A 357 31.71 -21.51 18.47
CA CYS A 357 33.05 -21.59 17.89
C CYS A 357 34.08 -20.92 18.81
N ASP A 358 35.16 -21.63 19.12
CA ASP A 358 36.33 -21.13 19.84
C ASP A 358 37.41 -20.69 18.84
N GLY A 359 37.19 -19.51 18.26
CA GLY A 359 38.00 -18.96 17.18
C GLY A 359 37.37 -17.72 16.56
N ALA A 360 37.87 -17.33 15.38
CA ALA A 360 37.35 -16.24 14.57
C ALA A 360 37.11 -16.69 13.12
N ILE A 361 36.06 -16.16 12.50
CA ILE A 361 35.68 -16.41 11.11
C ILE A 361 35.76 -15.09 10.37
N ASP A 362 36.52 -15.03 9.28
CA ASP A 362 36.83 -13.77 8.59
C ASP A 362 35.83 -13.47 7.47
N ASP A 363 35.72 -14.39 6.52
CA ASP A 363 34.79 -14.29 5.42
C ASP A 363 34.26 -15.66 5.00
N VAL A 364 33.01 -15.68 4.54
CA VAL A 364 32.34 -16.89 4.06
C VAL A 364 31.70 -16.64 2.71
N ARG A 365 31.83 -17.60 1.79
CA ARG A 365 31.11 -17.63 0.51
C ARG A 365 30.43 -18.97 0.31
N ILE A 366 29.16 -18.94 -0.06
CA ILE A 366 28.39 -20.13 -0.45
C ILE A 366 28.04 -20.01 -1.93
N SER A 367 28.28 -21.06 -2.71
CA SER A 367 28.06 -21.05 -4.17
C SER A 367 27.35 -22.31 -4.66
N ARG A 368 26.58 -22.19 -5.74
CA ARG A 368 26.01 -23.32 -6.49
C ARG A 368 27.12 -24.06 -7.23
N GLY A 369 27.09 -25.39 -7.21
CA GLY A 369 28.08 -26.24 -7.87
C GLY A 369 29.20 -26.74 -6.97
N VAL A 370 29.89 -27.78 -7.43
CA VAL A 370 31.16 -28.27 -6.86
C VAL A 370 32.30 -27.40 -7.39
N MET A 371 33.17 -26.91 -6.51
CA MET A 371 34.27 -26.03 -6.87
C MET A 371 35.61 -26.50 -6.29
N LYS A 372 36.70 -25.88 -6.75
CA LYS A 372 38.05 -26.02 -6.19
C LYS A 372 38.51 -24.66 -5.67
N PRO A 373 39.39 -24.60 -4.66
CA PRO A 373 39.86 -23.34 -4.10
C PRO A 373 40.60 -22.51 -5.16
N ARG A 374 40.36 -21.20 -5.16
CA ARG A 374 41.09 -20.22 -5.98
C ARG A 374 42.23 -19.63 -5.16
N LYS A 375 43.40 -19.40 -5.76
CA LYS A 375 44.49 -18.66 -5.09
C LYS A 375 44.04 -17.21 -4.91
N SER A 376 43.92 -16.76 -3.65
CA SER A 376 43.63 -15.37 -3.33
C SER A 376 44.34 -14.97 -2.03
N GLY A 377 45.02 -13.82 -2.06
CA GLY A 377 45.53 -13.14 -0.87
C GLY A 377 44.60 -12.04 -0.36
N ALA A 378 43.34 -12.00 -0.82
CA ALA A 378 42.33 -10.99 -0.47
C ALA A 378 40.97 -11.67 -0.15
N PRO A 379 40.02 -10.96 0.50
CA PRO A 379 38.69 -11.46 0.84
C PRO A 379 37.94 -12.08 -0.34
N ARG A 380 37.04 -13.04 -0.07
CA ARG A 380 36.25 -13.68 -1.13
C ARG A 380 35.28 -12.68 -1.77
N LEU A 381 35.34 -12.59 -3.09
CA LEU A 381 34.42 -11.77 -3.88
C LEU A 381 33.23 -12.59 -4.40
N ARG A 382 32.12 -11.91 -4.70
CA ARG A 382 30.95 -12.52 -5.34
C ARG A 382 31.30 -12.99 -6.78
N MET A 383 30.73 -14.14 -7.17
CA MET A 383 30.81 -14.72 -8.52
C MET A 383 29.39 -14.99 -9.04
N ASP A 384 29.25 -15.29 -10.34
CA ASP A 384 27.94 -15.55 -10.98
C ASP A 384 27.15 -16.70 -10.33
N ASN A 385 27.83 -17.69 -9.77
CA ASN A 385 27.22 -18.82 -9.07
C ASN A 385 27.14 -18.64 -7.53
N THR A 386 27.52 -17.47 -7.01
CA THR A 386 27.51 -17.20 -5.57
C THR A 386 26.10 -16.94 -5.05
N LEU A 387 25.69 -17.76 -4.07
CA LEU A 387 24.44 -17.60 -3.34
C LEU A 387 24.55 -16.51 -2.27
N GLY A 388 25.69 -16.41 -1.60
CA GLY A 388 25.94 -15.38 -0.60
C GLY A 388 27.42 -15.21 -0.28
N VAL A 389 27.79 -13.99 0.14
CA VAL A 389 29.11 -13.62 0.68
C VAL A 389 28.88 -12.84 1.97
N TRP A 390 29.65 -13.16 3.00
CA TRP A 390 29.64 -12.47 4.29
C TRP A 390 31.06 -12.07 4.65
N SER A 391 31.29 -10.75 4.80
CA SER A 391 32.43 -10.19 5.52
C SER A 391 31.92 -9.60 6.84
N PHE A 392 32.71 -9.74 7.89
CA PHE A 392 32.28 -9.40 9.25
C PHE A 392 32.83 -8.05 9.74
N ASP A 393 33.21 -7.19 8.79
CA ASP A 393 33.81 -5.87 9.00
C ASP A 393 32.90 -4.92 9.81
N ASP A 394 31.59 -5.00 9.54
CA ASP A 394 30.54 -4.10 10.04
C ASP A 394 29.60 -4.80 11.03
N LEU A 395 30.13 -5.73 11.82
CA LEU A 395 29.38 -6.53 12.78
C LEU A 395 28.56 -5.70 13.79
N ALA A 396 29.03 -4.50 14.14
CA ALA A 396 28.31 -3.56 15.01
C ALA A 396 27.05 -2.96 14.34
N THR A 397 27.07 -2.82 13.02
CA THR A 397 25.97 -2.32 12.17
C THR A 397 24.99 -3.43 11.81
N LEU A 398 25.45 -4.69 11.76
CA LEU A 398 24.64 -5.89 11.52
C LEU A 398 23.90 -6.42 12.77
N ALA A 399 24.35 -6.04 13.98
CA ALA A 399 23.79 -6.48 15.27
C ALA A 399 22.90 -5.44 15.97
N ALA A 400 22.94 -4.18 15.54
CA ALA A 400 21.99 -3.18 16.00
C ALA A 400 20.74 -3.26 15.12
N THR A 401 19.56 -3.48 15.71
CA THR A 401 18.35 -2.85 15.17
C THR A 401 18.66 -1.37 15.16
N VAL A 402 19.04 -0.82 14.01
CA VAL A 402 19.27 0.62 13.88
C VAL A 402 17.91 1.26 14.11
N VAL A 403 17.71 1.77 15.32
CA VAL A 403 16.49 2.49 15.66
C VAL A 403 16.44 3.68 14.71
N ALA A 404 15.36 3.77 13.94
CA ALA A 404 15.20 4.85 13.01
C ALA A 404 15.26 6.19 13.75
N PRO A 405 16.03 7.17 13.26
CA PRO A 405 15.98 8.52 13.80
C PRO A 405 14.56 9.09 13.59
N GLU A 406 14.18 10.07 14.41
CA GLU A 406 12.97 10.83 14.13
C GLU A 406 13.09 11.49 12.74
N SER A 407 12.02 11.43 11.96
CA SER A 407 11.97 12.13 10.67
C SER A 407 12.13 13.63 10.89
N ALA A 408 12.92 14.29 10.04
CA ALA A 408 13.04 15.74 10.09
C ALA A 408 11.68 16.44 9.91
N SER A 409 11.48 17.59 10.55
CA SER A 409 10.23 18.35 10.43
C SER A 409 10.06 18.94 9.02
N PHE A 410 8.88 18.81 8.44
CA PHE A 410 8.55 19.43 7.15
C PHE A 410 7.06 19.78 7.09
N GLU A 411 6.75 21.08 6.97
CA GLU A 411 5.38 21.60 6.87
C GLU A 411 5.25 22.42 5.58
N PRO A 412 4.92 21.78 4.44
CA PRO A 412 4.81 22.49 3.17
C PRO A 412 3.52 23.32 3.09
N ASP A 413 3.62 24.48 2.44
CA ASP A 413 2.44 25.22 1.98
C ASP A 413 1.65 24.40 0.93
N ARG A 414 0.34 24.66 0.84
CA ARG A 414 -0.54 23.95 -0.10
C ARG A 414 -0.36 24.36 -1.57
N ALA A 415 -0.13 25.66 -1.81
CA ALA A 415 -0.10 26.23 -3.16
C ALA A 415 0.98 25.57 -4.05
N PRO A 416 0.73 25.31 -5.33
CA PRO A 416 1.72 24.72 -6.23
C PRO A 416 2.97 25.58 -6.36
N LEU A 417 4.11 24.95 -6.65
CA LEU A 417 5.38 25.65 -6.92
C LEU A 417 5.26 26.57 -8.14
N ASN A 418 4.47 26.16 -9.14
CA ASN A 418 4.15 26.98 -10.29
C ASN A 418 2.62 27.08 -10.50
N PRO A 419 1.99 28.15 -9.99
CA PRO A 419 0.56 28.39 -10.17
C PRO A 419 0.11 28.56 -11.62
N ALA A 420 0.99 28.99 -12.53
CA ALA A 420 0.62 29.28 -13.92
C ALA A 420 0.36 28.02 -14.76
N ILE A 421 0.89 26.87 -14.34
CA ILE A 421 0.71 25.57 -15.02
C ILE A 421 -0.15 24.59 -14.20
N ASN A 422 -0.87 25.11 -13.20
CA ASN A 422 -1.78 24.37 -12.34
C ASN A 422 -3.09 25.17 -12.19
N GLU A 423 -3.77 25.49 -13.29
CA GLU A 423 -4.87 26.47 -13.32
C GLU A 423 -5.98 26.20 -12.29
N HIS A 424 -6.26 24.92 -12.00
CA HIS A 424 -7.32 24.49 -11.09
C HIS A 424 -6.92 24.40 -9.61
N TRP A 425 -5.73 24.85 -9.21
CA TRP A 425 -5.24 24.66 -7.85
C TRP A 425 -6.09 25.35 -6.77
N ARG A 426 -6.86 26.38 -7.15
CA ARG A 426 -7.79 27.11 -6.26
C ARG A 426 -9.22 26.59 -6.28
N GLU A 427 -9.52 25.60 -7.12
CA GLU A 427 -10.87 25.04 -7.21
C GLU A 427 -11.30 24.42 -5.86
N PRO A 428 -12.59 24.44 -5.51
CA PRO A 428 -13.08 23.90 -4.24
C PRO A 428 -12.64 22.46 -3.96
N VAL A 429 -12.52 21.62 -5.00
CA VAL A 429 -12.03 20.24 -4.88
C VAL A 429 -10.57 20.18 -4.39
N ASN A 430 -9.76 21.20 -4.67
CA ASN A 430 -8.35 21.30 -4.31
C ASN A 430 -8.08 22.04 -2.98
N ARG A 431 -9.10 22.48 -2.25
CA ARG A 431 -9.00 23.31 -1.02
C ARG A 431 -8.03 22.79 0.06
N GLU A 432 -7.82 21.47 0.11
CA GLU A 432 -6.95 20.81 1.08
C GLU A 432 -5.73 20.13 0.46
N ARG A 433 -5.62 20.12 -0.88
CA ARG A 433 -4.56 19.44 -1.60
C ARG A 433 -3.21 20.09 -1.33
N VAL A 434 -2.20 19.26 -1.09
CA VAL A 434 -0.79 19.70 -1.04
C VAL A 434 -0.17 19.40 -2.40
N PHE A 435 0.04 20.43 -3.21
CA PHE A 435 0.68 20.29 -4.53
C PHE A 435 2.20 20.15 -4.39
N ASP A 436 2.83 19.45 -5.33
CA ASP A 436 4.29 19.36 -5.50
C ASP A 436 5.05 19.01 -4.20
N TYR A 437 4.50 18.08 -3.40
CA TYR A 437 5.04 17.75 -2.08
C TYR A 437 6.52 17.37 -2.15
N TYR A 438 6.90 16.45 -3.04
CA TYR A 438 8.27 15.95 -3.16
C TYR A 438 9.23 17.03 -3.70
N GLY A 439 8.75 17.89 -4.61
CA GLY A 439 9.53 19.03 -5.11
C GLY A 439 9.79 20.08 -4.02
N LYS A 440 8.80 20.39 -3.19
CA LYS A 440 8.96 21.27 -2.01
C LYS A 440 9.86 20.64 -0.96
N GLN A 441 9.74 19.33 -0.75
CA GLN A 441 10.58 18.57 0.15
C GLN A 441 12.05 18.67 -0.29
N ALA A 442 12.32 18.46 -1.57
CA ALA A 442 13.65 18.65 -2.15
C ALA A 442 14.17 20.09 -1.95
N LEU A 443 13.38 21.11 -2.29
CA LEU A 443 13.79 22.53 -2.13
C LEU A 443 14.07 22.92 -0.67
N HIS A 444 13.41 22.26 0.28
CA HIS A 444 13.62 22.47 1.71
C HIS A 444 14.91 21.81 2.20
N PHE A 445 15.08 20.51 1.92
CA PHE A 445 16.17 19.71 2.47
C PHE A 445 17.48 19.84 1.70
N MET A 446 17.47 20.19 0.42
CA MET A 446 18.71 20.39 -0.37
C MET A 446 19.62 21.49 0.20
N LYS A 447 19.08 22.37 1.05
CA LYS A 447 19.82 23.45 1.71
C LYS A 447 20.49 23.02 3.02
N GLN A 448 20.27 21.78 3.47
CA GLN A 448 20.77 21.25 4.74
C GLN A 448 22.00 20.39 4.51
N HIS A 449 23.10 20.68 5.22
CA HIS A 449 24.34 19.91 5.16
C HIS A 449 24.89 19.68 6.58
N PRO A 450 25.08 18.41 7.02
CA PRO A 450 24.72 17.17 6.30
C PRO A 450 23.20 17.04 6.08
N LEU A 451 22.81 16.23 5.09
CA LEU A 451 21.40 15.89 4.88
C LEU A 451 20.86 15.15 6.12
N PRO A 452 19.58 15.33 6.48
CA PRO A 452 18.96 14.52 7.53
C PRO A 452 19.03 13.03 7.21
N ALA A 453 19.18 12.20 8.24
CA ALA A 453 19.21 10.75 8.07
C ALA A 453 17.85 10.15 7.65
N LEU A 454 16.76 10.85 7.95
CA LEU A 454 15.40 10.47 7.56
C LEU A 454 14.54 11.73 7.38
N ILE A 455 13.76 11.78 6.30
CA ILE A 455 12.79 12.86 6.03
C ILE A 455 11.37 12.26 5.94
N PRO A 456 10.31 13.05 6.18
CA PRO A 456 8.98 12.49 6.40
C PRO A 456 8.36 11.95 5.11
N ALA A 457 7.54 10.90 5.24
CA ALA A 457 6.72 10.38 4.16
C ALA A 457 5.58 11.35 3.79
N PHE A 458 5.00 11.16 2.61
CA PHE A 458 3.83 11.91 2.17
C PHE A 458 2.64 11.70 3.15
N PRO A 459 2.07 12.77 3.73
CA PRO A 459 1.04 12.66 4.76
C PRO A 459 -0.36 12.32 4.21
N GLY A 460 -0.53 12.18 2.90
CA GLY A 460 -1.82 11.97 2.25
C GLY A 460 -2.34 13.20 1.51
N LEU A 461 -3.36 13.01 0.68
CA LEU A 461 -3.83 13.98 -0.32
C LEU A 461 -4.30 15.32 0.28
N ASP A 462 -4.84 15.29 1.48
CA ASP A 462 -5.37 16.43 2.23
C ASP A 462 -4.53 16.77 3.48
N GLY A 463 -3.31 16.25 3.53
CA GLY A 463 -2.46 16.26 4.72
C GLY A 463 -2.91 15.30 5.81
N GLY A 464 -3.70 14.27 5.48
CA GLY A 464 -4.05 13.15 6.36
C GLY A 464 -5.30 13.37 7.22
N ARG A 465 -6.13 14.39 6.93
CA ARG A 465 -7.21 14.84 7.84
C ARG A 465 -8.55 14.15 7.62
N GLN A 466 -8.82 13.74 6.39
CA GLN A 466 -10.06 13.13 5.91
C GLN A 466 -9.79 11.70 5.39
N GLY A 467 -8.61 11.17 5.71
CA GLY A 467 -8.18 9.83 5.34
C GLY A 467 -7.83 9.72 3.86
N HIS A 468 -7.95 8.50 3.35
CA HIS A 468 -7.42 8.12 2.05
C HIS A 468 -8.05 8.83 0.85
N TRP A 469 -9.37 8.96 0.85
CA TRP A 469 -10.11 9.56 -0.26
C TRP A 469 -10.03 11.10 -0.27
N GLY A 470 -9.34 11.67 0.73
CA GLY A 470 -9.30 13.10 0.94
C GLY A 470 -10.71 13.64 1.11
N ASN A 471 -10.99 14.74 0.42
CA ASN A 471 -12.18 15.55 0.68
C ASN A 471 -13.33 15.38 -0.30
N GLN A 472 -13.34 14.22 -0.97
CA GLN A 472 -14.36 13.78 -1.92
C GLN A 472 -15.15 12.63 -1.32
N ASN A 473 -16.46 12.80 -1.19
CA ASN A 473 -17.34 11.80 -0.59
C ASN A 473 -18.73 11.79 -1.25
N ASP A 474 -19.54 10.75 -1.00
CA ASP A 474 -20.85 10.60 -1.64
C ASP A 474 -21.82 11.73 -1.29
N LYS A 475 -21.72 12.30 -0.09
CA LYS A 475 -22.64 13.34 0.36
C LYS A 475 -22.36 14.70 -0.29
N ASP A 476 -21.08 15.05 -0.41
CA ASP A 476 -20.66 16.40 -0.78
C ASP A 476 -20.15 16.50 -2.23
N THR A 477 -19.86 15.36 -2.89
CA THR A 477 -19.18 15.34 -4.20
C THR A 477 -19.86 14.44 -5.22
N TRP A 478 -20.28 13.22 -4.86
CA TRP A 478 -20.66 12.22 -5.87
C TRP A 478 -22.17 11.93 -5.99
N ALA A 479 -23.01 12.38 -5.06
CA ALA A 479 -24.46 12.24 -5.20
C ALA A 479 -25.01 13.24 -6.24
N ASP A 480 -25.57 12.72 -7.33
CA ASP A 480 -26.11 13.52 -8.42
C ASP A 480 -27.22 12.77 -9.20
N GLY A 481 -28.43 13.32 -9.20
CA GLY A 481 -29.60 12.76 -9.88
C GLY A 481 -29.74 13.14 -11.35
N ARG A 482 -28.83 13.94 -11.94
CA ARG A 482 -28.96 14.43 -13.33
C ARG A 482 -29.00 13.29 -14.35
N TRP A 483 -28.27 12.18 -14.14
CA TRP A 483 -28.30 11.05 -15.07
C TRP A 483 -29.67 10.36 -15.05
N ALA A 484 -30.31 10.26 -13.89
CA ALA A 484 -31.67 9.73 -13.78
C ALA A 484 -32.69 10.60 -14.53
N ALA A 485 -32.47 11.92 -14.57
CA ALA A 485 -33.34 12.88 -15.26
C ALA A 485 -33.07 13.01 -16.78
N GLN A 486 -31.97 12.44 -17.28
CA GLN A 486 -31.59 12.46 -18.69
C GLN A 486 -32.65 11.76 -19.57
N ASP A 487 -32.76 12.17 -20.85
CA ASP A 487 -33.51 11.38 -21.84
C ASP A 487 -32.73 10.11 -22.23
N HIS A 488 -33.18 8.97 -21.71
CA HIS A 488 -32.64 7.64 -21.98
C HIS A 488 -33.10 7.03 -23.32
N GLY A 489 -33.90 7.74 -24.13
CA GLY A 489 -34.33 7.25 -25.44
C GLY A 489 -35.11 5.92 -25.35
N SER A 490 -35.05 5.09 -26.39
CA SER A 490 -35.77 3.80 -26.44
C SER A 490 -34.93 2.58 -26.01
N VAL A 491 -33.63 2.76 -25.72
CA VAL A 491 -32.66 1.67 -25.41
C VAL A 491 -31.78 2.06 -24.23
N PHE A 492 -31.61 1.14 -23.28
CA PHE A 492 -30.67 1.25 -22.17
C PHE A 492 -30.04 -0.12 -21.89
N SER A 493 -28.73 -0.25 -22.13
CA SER A 493 -28.00 -1.49 -21.85
C SER A 493 -27.33 -1.41 -20.48
N GLY A 494 -27.49 -2.44 -19.66
CA GLY A 494 -26.99 -2.46 -18.30
C GLY A 494 -27.27 -3.78 -17.58
N VAL A 495 -26.73 -3.92 -16.37
CA VAL A 495 -27.13 -5.02 -15.47
C VAL A 495 -28.59 -4.80 -15.04
N PHE A 496 -29.53 -5.45 -15.72
CA PHE A 496 -30.94 -5.35 -15.40
C PHE A 496 -31.27 -5.99 -14.06
N ARG A 497 -32.12 -5.34 -13.28
CA ARG A 497 -32.67 -5.87 -12.02
C ARG A 497 -34.16 -5.57 -11.93
N GLY A 498 -34.98 -6.60 -11.92
CA GLY A 498 -36.42 -6.43 -11.82
C GLY A 498 -37.15 -7.75 -11.71
N ALA A 499 -38.30 -7.74 -11.02
CA ALA A 499 -39.20 -8.89 -10.95
C ALA A 499 -38.56 -10.21 -10.43
N GLY A 500 -37.49 -10.11 -9.62
CA GLY A 500 -36.72 -11.27 -9.14
C GLY A 500 -35.75 -11.86 -10.17
N VAL A 501 -35.48 -11.15 -11.27
CA VAL A 501 -34.55 -11.54 -12.33
C VAL A 501 -33.40 -10.53 -12.40
N THR A 502 -32.18 -11.04 -12.60
CA THR A 502 -30.99 -10.24 -12.90
C THR A 502 -30.45 -10.68 -14.25
N VAL A 503 -30.26 -9.75 -15.19
CA VAL A 503 -29.65 -10.02 -16.51
C VAL A 503 -28.39 -9.17 -16.63
N PRO A 504 -27.18 -9.74 -16.47
CA PRO A 504 -25.92 -8.98 -16.48
C PRO A 504 -25.66 -8.20 -17.77
N LYS A 505 -26.04 -8.77 -18.92
CA LYS A 505 -25.90 -8.18 -20.26
C LYS A 505 -27.23 -7.67 -20.82
N GLY A 506 -28.13 -7.21 -19.94
CA GLY A 506 -29.49 -6.86 -20.33
C GLY A 506 -29.54 -5.66 -21.28
N VAL A 507 -30.32 -5.79 -22.35
CA VAL A 507 -30.67 -4.67 -23.25
C VAL A 507 -32.13 -4.30 -22.98
N CYS A 508 -32.35 -3.23 -22.23
CA CYS A 508 -33.69 -2.75 -21.91
C CYS A 508 -34.20 -1.86 -23.04
N VAL A 509 -35.42 -2.10 -23.49
CA VAL A 509 -36.06 -1.34 -24.57
C VAL A 509 -37.45 -0.90 -24.17
N ARG A 510 -37.89 0.26 -24.67
CA ARG A 510 -39.27 0.75 -24.49
C ARG A 510 -39.90 1.20 -25.80
N HIS A 511 -41.21 1.01 -25.90
CA HIS A 511 -42.04 1.53 -26.97
C HIS A 511 -43.39 1.96 -26.39
N GLY A 512 -43.65 3.27 -26.39
CA GLY A 512 -44.75 3.86 -25.64
C GLY A 512 -44.63 3.55 -24.14
N ASP A 513 -45.69 2.97 -23.56
CA ASP A 513 -45.75 2.59 -22.15
C ASP A 513 -45.25 1.16 -21.87
N LEU A 514 -44.90 0.39 -22.91
CA LEU A 514 -44.40 -0.98 -22.76
C LEU A 514 -42.87 -0.97 -22.74
N ALA A 515 -42.28 -1.68 -21.78
CA ALA A 515 -40.84 -1.91 -21.72
C ALA A 515 -40.51 -3.40 -21.54
N SER A 516 -39.33 -3.82 -21.98
CA SER A 516 -38.84 -5.20 -21.84
C SER A 516 -37.32 -5.24 -21.76
N VAL A 517 -36.78 -6.29 -21.17
CA VAL A 517 -35.34 -6.58 -21.19
C VAL A 517 -35.10 -7.77 -22.12
N PHE A 518 -34.19 -7.60 -23.08
CA PHE A 518 -33.66 -8.69 -23.88
C PHE A 518 -32.40 -9.23 -23.20
N ASP A 519 -32.26 -10.55 -23.15
CA ASP A 519 -31.07 -11.24 -22.67
C ASP A 519 -30.30 -11.83 -23.86
N PRO A 520 -29.15 -11.24 -24.25
CA PRO A 520 -28.32 -11.72 -25.35
C PRO A 520 -27.77 -13.14 -25.16
N GLU A 521 -27.68 -13.64 -23.92
CA GLU A 521 -27.14 -14.97 -23.65
C GLU A 521 -28.20 -16.07 -23.81
N THR A 522 -29.48 -15.73 -23.64
CA THR A 522 -30.60 -16.66 -23.79
C THR A 522 -31.49 -16.37 -25.01
N LEU A 523 -31.18 -15.32 -25.76
CA LEU A 523 -31.90 -14.83 -26.94
C LEU A 523 -33.41 -14.70 -26.69
N SER A 524 -33.77 -14.12 -25.55
CA SER A 524 -35.14 -14.07 -25.05
C SER A 524 -35.49 -12.74 -24.40
N PHE A 525 -36.77 -12.52 -24.12
CA PHE A 525 -37.27 -11.43 -23.30
C PHE A 525 -37.77 -11.97 -21.94
N PRO A 526 -36.94 -12.00 -20.88
CA PRO A 526 -37.34 -12.61 -19.61
C PRO A 526 -38.46 -11.85 -18.88
N VAL A 527 -38.50 -10.53 -19.00
CA VAL A 527 -39.45 -9.65 -18.29
C VAL A 527 -39.96 -8.55 -19.21
N THR A 528 -41.27 -8.32 -19.17
CA THR A 528 -41.97 -7.20 -19.81
C THR A 528 -42.80 -6.46 -18.76
N TRP A 529 -42.78 -5.13 -18.77
CA TRP A 529 -43.45 -4.27 -17.79
C TRP A 529 -44.07 -3.01 -18.41
N LYS A 530 -44.88 -2.30 -17.63
CA LYS A 530 -45.53 -1.03 -18.02
C LYS A 530 -45.43 0.04 -16.93
N GLY A 531 -45.65 1.31 -17.30
CA GLY A 531 -45.73 2.42 -16.36
C GLY A 531 -44.38 3.04 -15.95
N GLY A 532 -43.30 2.72 -16.67
CA GLY A 532 -41.95 3.21 -16.42
C GLY A 532 -40.92 2.55 -17.33
N PHE A 533 -39.65 2.96 -17.21
CA PHE A 533 -38.54 2.34 -17.94
C PHE A 533 -37.46 1.83 -16.98
N ILE A 534 -36.48 2.68 -16.65
CA ILE A 534 -35.37 2.36 -15.73
C ILE A 534 -35.30 3.42 -14.63
N LYS A 535 -35.08 2.97 -13.38
CA LYS A 535 -35.01 3.83 -12.19
C LYS A 535 -33.58 3.89 -11.63
N LEU A 536 -32.81 4.85 -12.13
CA LEU A 536 -31.47 5.16 -11.61
C LEU A 536 -31.56 5.90 -10.26
N ASN A 537 -30.49 5.86 -9.47
CA ASN A 537 -30.36 6.61 -8.23
C ASN A 537 -29.30 7.72 -8.35
N GLU A 538 -29.18 8.55 -7.31
CA GLU A 538 -28.21 9.65 -7.29
C GLU A 538 -26.82 9.24 -6.81
N THR A 539 -26.67 8.11 -6.12
CA THR A 539 -25.39 7.68 -5.54
C THR A 539 -24.35 7.45 -6.62
N ARG A 540 -23.17 8.08 -6.50
CA ARG A 540 -22.08 8.01 -7.50
C ARG A 540 -22.56 8.32 -8.92
N HIS A 541 -23.32 9.41 -9.05
CA HIS A 541 -23.99 9.83 -10.29
C HIS A 541 -24.93 8.78 -10.91
N GLY A 542 -25.25 7.69 -10.18
CA GLY A 542 -26.02 6.54 -10.64
C GLY A 542 -25.20 5.40 -11.25
N PHE A 543 -23.88 5.54 -11.42
CA PHE A 543 -23.03 4.59 -12.16
C PHE A 543 -22.98 3.16 -11.59
N MET A 544 -23.37 2.96 -10.34
CA MET A 544 -23.12 1.71 -9.62
C MET A 544 -24.29 0.72 -9.62
N ILE A 545 -25.51 1.16 -9.98
CA ILE A 545 -26.73 0.37 -9.73
C ILE A 545 -27.19 -0.50 -10.90
N GLY A 546 -26.63 -0.27 -12.10
CA GLY A 546 -27.04 -0.96 -13.33
C GLY A 546 -28.34 -0.39 -13.89
N ALA A 547 -29.29 -1.27 -14.27
CA ALA A 547 -30.57 -0.91 -14.88
C ALA A 547 -31.77 -1.44 -14.06
N PRO A 548 -32.11 -0.82 -12.91
CA PRO A 548 -33.28 -1.24 -12.12
C PRO A 548 -34.59 -0.97 -12.86
N MET A 549 -35.49 -1.96 -12.87
CA MET A 549 -36.81 -1.86 -13.49
C MET A 549 -37.68 -0.79 -12.80
N ASP A 550 -38.35 0.05 -13.59
CA ASP A 550 -39.39 0.97 -13.12
C ASP A 550 -40.75 0.61 -13.72
N GLY A 551 -41.74 0.32 -12.87
CA GLY A 551 -43.10 -0.02 -13.31
C GLY A 551 -43.58 -1.41 -12.88
N GLU A 552 -44.70 -1.83 -13.45
CA GLU A 552 -45.42 -3.05 -13.09
C GLU A 552 -45.23 -4.15 -14.13
N VAL A 553 -44.90 -5.36 -13.67
CA VAL A 553 -44.65 -6.52 -14.52
C VAL A 553 -45.95 -6.98 -15.19
N VAL A 554 -45.95 -7.10 -16.51
CA VAL A 554 -47.08 -7.60 -17.30
C VAL A 554 -46.78 -8.92 -18.02
N GLY A 555 -45.51 -9.31 -18.11
CA GLY A 555 -45.09 -10.55 -18.73
C GLY A 555 -43.79 -11.09 -18.14
N LYS A 556 -43.72 -12.42 -18.02
CA LYS A 556 -42.50 -13.16 -17.68
C LYS A 556 -42.34 -14.35 -18.61
N SER A 557 -41.11 -14.64 -18.99
CA SER A 557 -40.76 -15.79 -19.82
C SER A 557 -39.55 -16.51 -19.25
N GLU A 558 -39.61 -17.83 -19.20
CA GLU A 558 -38.46 -18.68 -18.86
C GLU A 558 -37.83 -19.29 -20.13
N ARG A 559 -38.29 -18.88 -21.31
CA ARG A 559 -37.78 -19.38 -22.60
C ARG A 559 -36.30 -19.05 -22.72
N LYS A 560 -35.48 -20.06 -23.00
CA LYS A 560 -34.06 -19.92 -23.33
C LYS A 560 -33.80 -20.59 -24.66
N LEU A 561 -33.14 -19.87 -25.55
CA LEU A 561 -32.69 -20.39 -26.83
C LEU A 561 -31.17 -20.45 -26.84
N SER A 562 -30.63 -21.35 -27.66
CA SER A 562 -29.20 -21.44 -27.91
C SER A 562 -28.94 -21.07 -29.36
N GLY A 563 -27.99 -20.16 -29.57
CA GLY A 563 -27.77 -19.55 -30.87
C GLY A 563 -26.71 -18.47 -30.80
N GLU A 564 -26.60 -17.71 -31.87
CA GLU A 564 -25.65 -16.61 -31.98
C GLU A 564 -26.41 -15.28 -31.99
N TYR A 565 -26.15 -14.42 -30.99
CA TYR A 565 -26.65 -13.06 -30.99
C TYR A 565 -25.86 -12.22 -31.97
N HIS A 566 -26.52 -11.47 -32.88
CA HIS A 566 -25.83 -10.59 -33.83
C HIS A 566 -25.82 -9.12 -33.42
N GLY A 567 -26.74 -8.69 -32.55
CA GLY A 567 -26.95 -7.28 -32.24
C GLY A 567 -28.41 -6.84 -32.39
N PHE A 568 -28.63 -5.52 -32.50
CA PHE A 568 -29.96 -4.96 -32.75
C PHE A 568 -29.92 -3.78 -33.74
N TYR A 569 -30.99 -3.62 -34.50
CA TYR A 569 -31.25 -2.48 -35.37
C TYR A 569 -32.14 -1.46 -34.67
N ARG A 570 -31.99 -0.20 -35.03
CA ARG A 570 -32.86 0.91 -34.65
C ARG A 570 -33.59 1.42 -35.88
N TYR A 571 -34.91 1.59 -35.75
CA TYR A 571 -35.74 2.20 -36.77
C TYR A 571 -36.75 3.14 -36.08
N GLY A 572 -36.42 4.43 -36.00
CA GLY A 572 -37.15 5.35 -35.13
C GLY A 572 -37.06 4.92 -33.66
N ASP A 573 -38.20 4.79 -32.98
CA ASP A 573 -38.28 4.31 -31.59
C ASP A 573 -38.30 2.78 -31.48
N GLU A 574 -38.35 2.07 -32.61
CA GLU A 574 -38.39 0.60 -32.66
C GLU A 574 -37.00 -0.02 -32.62
N VAL A 575 -36.87 -1.09 -31.83
CA VAL A 575 -35.64 -1.84 -31.64
C VAL A 575 -35.87 -3.28 -32.08
N ILE A 576 -35.05 -3.75 -33.03
CA ILE A 576 -35.20 -5.04 -33.69
C ILE A 576 -33.96 -5.89 -33.38
N PHE A 577 -34.12 -6.92 -32.56
CA PHE A 577 -33.04 -7.83 -32.21
C PHE A 577 -32.80 -8.85 -33.31
N SER A 578 -31.54 -9.13 -33.59
CA SER A 578 -31.09 -10.07 -34.62
C SER A 578 -30.25 -11.17 -33.99
N TYR A 579 -30.60 -12.42 -34.25
CA TYR A 579 -29.85 -13.59 -33.80
C TYR A 579 -30.09 -14.79 -34.71
N SER A 580 -29.28 -15.84 -34.58
CA SER A 580 -29.47 -17.12 -35.29
C SER A 580 -29.74 -18.27 -34.34
N VAL A 581 -30.75 -19.10 -34.61
CA VAL A 581 -31.00 -20.37 -33.91
C VAL A 581 -30.99 -21.49 -34.92
N GLY A 582 -30.14 -22.51 -34.71
CA GLY A 582 -29.97 -23.60 -35.68
C GLY A 582 -29.44 -23.14 -37.05
N GLY A 583 -28.74 -22.00 -37.11
CA GLY A 583 -28.23 -21.40 -38.35
C GLY A 583 -29.24 -20.52 -39.10
N GLU A 584 -30.50 -20.43 -38.66
CA GLU A 584 -31.49 -19.54 -39.25
C GLU A 584 -31.51 -18.18 -38.53
N LYS A 585 -31.32 -17.10 -39.28
CA LYS A 585 -31.49 -15.72 -38.80
C LYS A 585 -32.95 -15.46 -38.40
N LYS A 586 -33.14 -14.81 -37.26
CA LYS A 586 -34.43 -14.33 -36.75
C LYS A 586 -34.32 -12.84 -36.43
N LEU A 587 -35.41 -12.12 -36.70
CA LEU A 587 -35.61 -10.73 -36.29
C LEU A 587 -36.81 -10.68 -35.35
N VAL A 588 -36.70 -9.95 -34.24
CA VAL A 588 -37.78 -9.85 -33.26
C VAL A 588 -37.81 -8.48 -32.57
N THR A 589 -39.00 -7.99 -32.26
CA THR A 589 -39.20 -6.79 -31.42
C THR A 589 -39.61 -7.18 -30.00
N ALA A 590 -39.54 -6.23 -29.07
CA ALA A 590 -40.03 -6.43 -27.69
C ALA A 590 -41.52 -6.80 -27.58
N ARG A 591 -42.30 -6.57 -28.64
CA ARG A 591 -43.72 -6.95 -28.72
C ARG A 591 -43.93 -8.38 -29.24
N GLY A 592 -42.86 -9.10 -29.59
CA GLY A 592 -42.92 -10.45 -30.16
C GLY A 592 -43.31 -10.48 -31.64
N GLU A 593 -43.19 -9.35 -32.34
CA GLU A 593 -43.40 -9.30 -33.80
C GLU A 593 -42.16 -9.86 -34.52
N GLU A 594 -42.38 -10.67 -35.56
CA GLU A 594 -41.32 -11.30 -36.36
C GLU A 594 -41.48 -11.05 -37.88
N ALA A 595 -42.66 -10.62 -38.35
CA ALA A 595 -42.95 -10.48 -39.78
C ALA A 595 -42.67 -9.06 -40.30
N GLY A 596 -42.07 -8.96 -41.49
CA GLY A 596 -41.85 -7.69 -42.19
C GLY A 596 -40.78 -6.79 -41.58
N LEU A 597 -39.89 -7.35 -40.75
CA LEU A 597 -38.85 -6.59 -40.06
C LEU A 597 -37.62 -6.35 -40.93
N GLU A 598 -37.35 -7.19 -41.93
CA GLU A 598 -36.23 -7.05 -42.85
C GLU A 598 -36.16 -5.66 -43.50
N GLU A 599 -37.28 -5.09 -43.93
CA GLU A 599 -37.33 -3.76 -44.56
C GLU A 599 -36.85 -2.64 -43.62
N LYS A 600 -36.92 -2.86 -42.30
CA LYS A 600 -36.48 -1.91 -41.26
C LYS A 600 -35.01 -2.10 -40.86
N THR A 601 -34.27 -2.99 -41.54
CA THR A 601 -32.84 -3.26 -41.26
C THR A 601 -31.88 -2.50 -42.18
N HIS A 602 -32.39 -1.53 -42.96
CA HIS A 602 -31.62 -0.76 -43.94
C HIS A 602 -31.44 0.74 -43.57
N GLY A 603 -31.62 1.06 -42.29
CA GLY A 603 -31.51 2.42 -41.76
C GLY A 603 -32.86 3.10 -41.55
N GLY A 604 -32.98 3.81 -40.44
CA GLY A 604 -34.21 4.50 -40.02
C GLY A 604 -34.24 5.98 -40.40
N PRO A 605 -35.31 6.70 -40.06
CA PRO A 605 -35.25 8.16 -40.03
C PRO A 605 -34.35 8.66 -38.89
N ALA A 606 -33.54 9.67 -39.17
CA ALA A 606 -32.68 10.35 -38.19
C ALA A 606 -33.43 10.74 -36.90
N GLN A 607 -32.93 10.29 -35.76
CA GLN A 607 -33.46 10.58 -34.42
C GLN A 607 -32.84 11.85 -33.84
N TRP A 608 -31.61 12.17 -34.23
CA TRP A 608 -30.80 13.26 -33.68
C TRP A 608 -30.20 14.16 -34.78
N PRO A 609 -31.01 14.73 -35.70
CA PRO A 609 -30.49 15.41 -36.89
C PRO A 609 -29.69 16.71 -36.62
N ARG A 610 -29.67 17.20 -35.37
CA ARG A 610 -29.08 18.49 -35.01
C ARG A 610 -27.58 18.37 -34.71
N TRP A 611 -26.78 19.13 -35.44
CA TRP A 611 -25.42 19.48 -35.05
C TRP A 611 -25.42 20.69 -34.08
N ILE A 612 -24.62 20.61 -33.03
CA ILE A 612 -24.39 21.68 -32.05
C ILE A 612 -23.03 22.30 -32.34
N GLU A 613 -22.95 23.61 -32.52
CA GLU A 613 -21.68 24.30 -32.77
C GLU A 613 -21.10 24.88 -31.48
N THR A 614 -19.80 24.72 -31.27
CA THR A 614 -19.01 25.30 -30.18
C THR A 614 -17.71 25.87 -30.72
N ARG A 615 -16.94 26.56 -29.87
CA ARG A 615 -15.61 27.11 -30.18
C ARG A 615 -14.62 26.71 -29.10
N GLY A 616 -13.38 26.37 -29.48
CA GLY A 616 -12.32 26.02 -28.54
C GLY A 616 -11.46 27.21 -28.13
N GLU A 617 -10.56 26.95 -27.17
CA GLU A 617 -9.59 27.90 -26.64
C GLU A 617 -8.19 27.30 -26.77
N LEU A 618 -7.24 28.06 -27.32
CA LEU A 618 -5.85 27.60 -27.47
C LEU A 618 -5.06 27.86 -26.18
N GLY A 619 -4.26 26.87 -25.78
CA GLY A 619 -3.30 27.02 -24.70
C GLY A 619 -2.06 27.80 -25.13
N GLU A 620 -1.53 28.60 -24.22
CA GLU A 620 -0.32 29.42 -24.41
C GLU A 620 0.90 28.87 -23.63
N GLN A 621 0.73 27.74 -22.93
CA GLN A 621 1.77 27.18 -22.06
C GLN A 621 2.91 26.54 -22.87
N HIS A 622 4.10 26.50 -22.27
CA HIS A 622 5.30 25.86 -22.81
C HIS A 622 5.95 24.94 -21.77
N PRO A 623 6.57 23.80 -22.16
CA PRO A 623 6.69 23.30 -23.53
C PRO A 623 5.47 22.51 -24.04
N PHE A 624 4.44 22.39 -23.22
CA PHE A 624 3.18 21.71 -23.55
C PHE A 624 2.02 22.68 -23.39
N ALA A 625 1.38 23.05 -24.50
CA ALA A 625 0.16 23.84 -24.49
C ALA A 625 -1.06 22.92 -24.40
N THR A 626 -2.04 23.26 -23.56
CA THR A 626 -3.29 22.50 -23.44
C THR A 626 -4.45 23.34 -23.98
N ASP A 627 -4.98 22.96 -25.14
CA ASP A 627 -6.14 23.59 -25.77
C ASP A 627 -7.44 22.97 -25.21
N ARG A 628 -8.48 23.79 -25.01
CA ARG A 628 -9.83 23.34 -24.61
C ARG A 628 -10.74 23.21 -25.82
N ILE A 629 -11.34 22.03 -25.98
CA ILE A 629 -12.37 21.79 -27.00
C ILE A 629 -13.72 21.85 -26.29
N THR A 630 -14.40 22.99 -26.41
CA THR A 630 -15.62 23.27 -25.64
C THR A 630 -16.71 22.23 -25.91
N ILE A 631 -17.11 21.55 -24.84
CA ILE A 631 -18.18 20.56 -24.83
C ILE A 631 -19.55 21.27 -24.71
N PRO A 632 -20.58 20.85 -25.46
CA PRO A 632 -21.93 21.37 -25.31
C PRO A 632 -22.64 20.73 -24.10
N PHE A 633 -22.21 21.04 -22.87
CA PHE A 633 -22.84 20.52 -21.64
C PHE A 633 -24.36 20.77 -21.64
N GLU A 634 -24.78 21.95 -22.09
CA GLU A 634 -26.18 22.23 -22.41
C GLU A 634 -26.52 21.64 -23.78
N ASN A 635 -27.26 20.52 -23.79
CA ASN A 635 -27.68 19.84 -25.01
C ASN A 635 -29.16 19.42 -24.94
N PRO A 636 -29.83 19.21 -26.09
CA PRO A 636 -31.26 18.92 -26.14
C PRO A 636 -31.72 17.64 -25.43
N TYR A 637 -30.78 16.77 -25.06
CA TYR A 637 -31.06 15.44 -24.56
C TYR A 637 -30.70 15.27 -23.07
N GLY A 638 -30.11 16.31 -22.46
CA GLY A 638 -29.59 16.23 -21.10
C GLY A 638 -28.42 15.27 -20.93
N THR A 639 -27.70 14.91 -22.00
CA THR A 639 -26.50 14.06 -21.92
C THR A 639 -25.51 14.68 -20.95
N LEU A 640 -25.05 13.86 -20.02
CA LEU A 640 -23.92 14.22 -19.16
C LEU A 640 -22.63 13.78 -19.84
N PHE A 641 -21.79 14.74 -20.21
CA PHE A 641 -20.55 14.49 -20.94
C PHE A 641 -19.44 13.94 -20.04
N PHE A 642 -19.68 12.86 -19.31
CA PHE A 642 -18.63 12.09 -18.65
C PHE A 642 -17.82 11.32 -19.71
N LEU A 643 -16.92 12.01 -20.41
CA LEU A 643 -16.22 11.47 -21.57
C LEU A 643 -15.19 10.42 -21.18
N SER A 644 -15.35 9.21 -21.72
CA SER A 644 -14.63 8.01 -21.28
C SER A 644 -13.65 7.45 -22.30
N ALA A 645 -13.98 7.54 -23.59
CA ALA A 645 -13.15 7.02 -24.67
C ALA A 645 -13.31 7.84 -25.96
N HIS A 646 -12.29 7.86 -26.81
CA HIS A 646 -12.39 8.46 -28.13
C HIS A 646 -11.38 7.82 -29.09
N ASP A 647 -11.62 8.02 -30.38
CA ASP A 647 -10.68 7.71 -31.47
C ASP A 647 -11.04 8.55 -32.72
N PHE A 648 -10.19 8.50 -33.74
CA PHE A 648 -10.32 9.32 -34.93
C PHE A 648 -10.61 8.50 -36.20
N PHE A 649 -11.48 9.06 -37.04
CA PHE A 649 -11.59 8.66 -38.44
C PHE A 649 -10.40 9.23 -39.23
N GLU A 650 -10.16 8.70 -40.43
CA GLU A 650 -9.06 9.14 -41.31
C GLU A 650 -9.15 10.63 -41.68
N ASP A 651 -10.36 11.19 -41.73
CA ASP A 651 -10.59 12.62 -42.05
C ASP A 651 -10.33 13.57 -40.85
N GLY A 652 -10.03 13.02 -39.68
CA GLY A 652 -9.82 13.75 -38.43
C GLY A 652 -11.10 14.06 -37.65
N THR A 653 -12.27 13.57 -38.08
CA THR A 653 -13.46 13.51 -37.23
C THR A 653 -13.16 12.62 -36.02
N ALA A 654 -13.56 13.04 -34.82
CA ALA A 654 -13.47 12.19 -33.64
C ALA A 654 -14.82 11.51 -33.35
N ALA A 655 -14.80 10.26 -32.92
CA ALA A 655 -15.91 9.63 -32.20
C ALA A 655 -15.59 9.63 -30.72
N VAL A 656 -16.48 10.16 -29.88
CA VAL A 656 -16.27 10.34 -28.44
C VAL A 656 -17.39 9.66 -27.67
N ALA A 657 -17.04 8.75 -26.76
CA ALA A 657 -17.98 8.02 -25.91
C ALA A 657 -18.14 8.67 -24.52
N THR A 658 -19.31 8.46 -23.91
CA THR A 658 -19.65 8.88 -22.54
C THR A 658 -19.90 7.67 -21.64
N MET A 659 -19.51 7.75 -20.36
CA MET A 659 -19.86 6.73 -19.34
C MET A 659 -21.37 6.43 -19.27
N THR A 660 -22.21 7.41 -19.63
CA THR A 660 -23.68 7.32 -19.62
C THR A 660 -24.28 6.59 -20.82
N GLY A 661 -23.47 6.13 -21.78
CA GLY A 661 -23.92 5.21 -22.84
C GLY A 661 -24.08 5.81 -24.24
N GLU A 662 -23.47 6.96 -24.52
CA GLU A 662 -23.55 7.65 -25.82
C GLU A 662 -22.24 7.65 -26.59
N VAL A 663 -22.34 7.86 -27.91
CA VAL A 663 -21.23 8.21 -28.80
C VAL A 663 -21.62 9.47 -29.57
N TRP A 664 -20.68 10.41 -29.68
CA TRP A 664 -20.82 11.67 -30.40
C TRP A 664 -19.75 11.80 -31.47
N LEU A 665 -20.13 12.32 -32.64
CA LEU A 665 -19.18 12.77 -33.66
C LEU A 665 -18.77 14.21 -33.38
N VAL A 666 -17.47 14.49 -33.51
CA VAL A 666 -16.87 15.81 -33.32
C VAL A 666 -16.07 16.18 -34.57
N ARG A 667 -16.51 17.24 -35.25
CA ARG A 667 -15.88 17.79 -36.47
C ARG A 667 -15.33 19.18 -36.20
N GLY A 668 -14.35 19.61 -37.01
CA GLY A 668 -13.74 20.96 -36.90
C GLY A 668 -12.62 21.06 -35.87
N LEU A 669 -11.92 19.95 -35.61
CA LEU A 669 -10.74 19.89 -34.74
C LEU A 669 -9.48 20.32 -35.53
N ASP A 670 -9.43 21.58 -35.94
CA ASP A 670 -8.32 22.17 -36.68
C ASP A 670 -7.37 22.99 -35.77
N GLU A 671 -6.44 23.71 -36.39
CA GLU A 671 -5.44 24.52 -35.65
C GLU A 671 -6.05 25.71 -34.91
N THR A 672 -7.21 26.23 -35.32
CA THR A 672 -7.82 27.44 -34.75
C THR A 672 -8.92 27.14 -33.75
N LEU A 673 -9.56 25.96 -33.88
CA LEU A 673 -10.73 25.55 -33.09
C LEU A 673 -11.90 26.54 -33.16
N GLU A 674 -12.00 27.36 -34.21
CA GLU A 674 -13.03 28.40 -34.33
C GLU A 674 -14.44 27.86 -34.52
N LYS A 675 -14.57 26.68 -35.14
CA LYS A 675 -15.87 26.08 -35.47
C LYS A 675 -15.87 24.57 -35.25
N ILE A 676 -16.15 24.16 -34.01
CA ILE A 676 -16.32 22.75 -33.63
C ILE A 676 -17.79 22.40 -33.75
N ARG A 677 -18.10 21.18 -34.21
CA ARG A 677 -19.48 20.70 -34.34
C ARG A 677 -19.63 19.32 -33.71
N TRP A 678 -20.67 19.16 -32.90
CA TRP A 678 -21.02 17.93 -32.18
C TRP A 678 -22.36 17.37 -32.68
N LYS A 679 -22.45 16.07 -32.92
CA LYS A 679 -23.73 15.38 -33.19
C LYS A 679 -23.74 14.04 -32.48
N ARG A 680 -24.87 13.68 -31.86
CA ARG A 680 -25.05 12.36 -31.25
C ARG A 680 -25.13 11.31 -32.36
N PHE A 681 -24.28 10.29 -32.27
CA PHE A 681 -24.17 9.19 -33.22
C PHE A 681 -24.87 7.92 -32.72
N ALA A 682 -24.76 7.64 -31.43
CA ALA A 682 -25.34 6.46 -30.79
C ALA A 682 -25.73 6.74 -29.33
N THR A 683 -26.66 5.96 -28.79
CA THR A 683 -27.03 5.96 -27.36
C THR A 683 -27.59 4.61 -26.93
N GLY A 684 -27.55 4.33 -25.63
CA GLY A 684 -28.06 3.10 -25.01
C GLY A 684 -27.01 2.02 -24.80
N LEU A 685 -25.72 2.34 -24.92
CA LEU A 685 -24.60 1.42 -24.70
C LEU A 685 -24.31 1.21 -23.21
N HIS A 686 -23.77 0.05 -22.85
CA HIS A 686 -23.51 -0.31 -21.44
C HIS A 686 -22.14 0.21 -20.97
N GLN A 687 -22.12 1.41 -20.37
CA GLN A 687 -20.92 2.03 -19.78
C GLN A 687 -19.69 1.94 -20.70
N PRO A 688 -19.72 2.61 -21.86
CA PRO A 688 -18.67 2.46 -22.86
C PRO A 688 -17.38 3.11 -22.36
N LEU A 689 -16.38 2.31 -22.02
CA LEU A 689 -15.09 2.76 -21.47
C LEU A 689 -13.91 2.37 -22.38
N GLY A 690 -14.18 2.01 -23.62
CA GLY A 690 -13.20 1.82 -24.67
C GLY A 690 -13.81 2.10 -26.04
N LEU A 691 -13.04 2.75 -26.92
CA LEU A 691 -13.46 3.06 -28.28
C LEU A 691 -12.25 2.93 -29.20
N LYS A 692 -12.45 2.30 -30.36
CA LYS A 692 -11.46 2.16 -31.42
C LYS A 692 -12.14 2.33 -32.78
N ILE A 693 -11.52 3.08 -33.69
CA ILE A 693 -11.94 3.13 -35.09
C ILE A 693 -11.02 2.23 -35.91
N VAL A 694 -11.62 1.31 -36.64
CA VAL A 694 -10.93 0.35 -37.52
C VAL A 694 -11.65 0.37 -38.85
N ASP A 695 -10.92 0.58 -39.94
CA ASP A 695 -11.47 0.69 -41.30
C ASP A 695 -12.61 1.72 -41.39
N ASN A 696 -12.45 2.88 -40.72
CA ASN A 696 -13.48 3.92 -40.57
C ASN A 696 -14.81 3.43 -39.95
N GLN A 697 -14.79 2.36 -39.17
CA GLN A 697 -15.94 1.87 -38.41
C GLN A 697 -15.71 2.01 -36.90
N VAL A 698 -16.71 2.55 -36.19
CA VAL A 698 -16.64 2.77 -34.74
C VAL A 698 -16.91 1.47 -34.00
N HIS A 699 -15.94 1.05 -33.19
CA HIS A 699 -16.06 -0.08 -32.27
C HIS A 699 -16.03 0.44 -30.84
N VAL A 700 -16.97 0.00 -30.02
CA VAL A 700 -17.14 0.45 -28.64
C VAL A 700 -17.14 -0.75 -27.71
N LEU A 701 -16.29 -0.70 -26.69
CA LEU A 701 -16.26 -1.65 -25.59
C LEU A 701 -17.25 -1.21 -24.51
N GLY A 702 -18.36 -1.96 -24.38
CA GLY A 702 -19.21 -1.93 -23.20
C GLY A 702 -18.88 -3.06 -22.24
N ARG A 703 -19.49 -3.05 -21.04
CA ARG A 703 -19.36 -4.14 -20.06
C ARG A 703 -19.92 -5.48 -20.54
N ASP A 704 -20.80 -5.43 -21.54
CA ASP A 704 -21.53 -6.56 -22.11
C ASP A 704 -20.90 -7.12 -23.39
N GLN A 705 -20.34 -6.27 -24.25
CA GLN A 705 -19.85 -6.65 -25.58
C GLN A 705 -18.92 -5.60 -26.21
N ILE A 706 -18.20 -6.00 -27.25
CA ILE A 706 -17.68 -5.06 -28.27
C ILE A 706 -18.79 -4.85 -29.30
N THR A 707 -19.25 -3.60 -29.42
CA THR A 707 -20.28 -3.20 -30.39
C THR A 707 -19.63 -2.49 -31.57
N ARG A 708 -19.90 -2.94 -32.79
CA ARG A 708 -19.61 -2.16 -34.00
C ARG A 708 -20.86 -1.38 -34.38
N LEU A 709 -20.72 -0.06 -34.53
CA LEU A 709 -21.80 0.84 -34.88
C LEU A 709 -21.79 1.10 -36.39
N HIS A 710 -22.91 0.81 -37.05
CA HIS A 710 -23.07 1.04 -38.48
C HIS A 710 -24.09 2.15 -38.73
N ASP A 711 -23.68 3.14 -39.52
CA ASP A 711 -24.58 4.05 -40.22
C ASP A 711 -24.93 3.42 -41.57
N LEU A 712 -26.18 2.99 -41.75
CA LEU A 712 -26.60 2.24 -42.92
C LEU A 712 -27.17 3.12 -44.04
N ASN A 713 -27.53 4.36 -43.72
CA ASN A 713 -28.20 5.29 -44.63
C ASN A 713 -27.40 6.59 -44.90
N GLY A 714 -26.25 6.77 -44.24
CA GLY A 714 -25.34 7.90 -44.40
C GLY A 714 -25.82 9.18 -43.73
N ASP A 715 -26.66 9.10 -42.69
CA ASP A 715 -27.24 10.26 -42.01
C ASP A 715 -26.43 10.75 -40.80
N ASP A 716 -25.23 10.19 -40.54
CA ASP A 716 -24.40 10.42 -39.36
C ASP A 716 -25.07 9.90 -38.05
N GLU A 717 -25.83 8.80 -38.08
CA GLU A 717 -26.38 8.08 -36.92
C GLU A 717 -26.20 6.56 -37.06
N ALA A 718 -26.01 5.86 -35.93
CA ALA A 718 -25.90 4.40 -35.93
C ALA A 718 -27.28 3.73 -35.98
N ASP A 719 -27.51 2.94 -37.03
CA ASP A 719 -28.72 2.14 -37.25
C ASP A 719 -28.57 0.69 -36.77
N PHE A 720 -27.38 0.11 -36.86
CA PHE A 720 -27.11 -1.27 -36.44
C PHE A 720 -25.99 -1.33 -35.40
N TYR A 721 -26.32 -1.93 -34.26
CA TYR A 721 -25.45 -2.13 -33.11
C TYR A 721 -25.02 -3.59 -33.17
N GLU A 722 -24.04 -3.88 -34.02
CA GLU A 722 -23.52 -5.22 -34.24
C GLU A 722 -22.75 -5.69 -33.00
N CYS A 723 -23.15 -6.82 -32.42
CA CYS A 723 -22.33 -7.52 -31.45
C CYS A 723 -21.17 -8.16 -32.20
N VAL A 724 -19.95 -7.64 -32.07
CA VAL A 724 -18.74 -8.28 -32.61
C VAL A 724 -18.38 -9.49 -31.78
N THR A 725 -18.53 -9.37 -30.46
CA THR A 725 -18.32 -10.43 -29.47
C THR A 725 -18.88 -9.97 -28.14
N ASN A 726 -19.46 -10.91 -27.39
CA ASN A 726 -19.89 -10.75 -26.00
C ASN A 726 -19.19 -11.80 -25.09
N ALA A 727 -17.99 -12.25 -25.47
CA ALA A 727 -17.26 -13.32 -24.78
C ALA A 727 -16.70 -12.93 -23.40
N MET A 728 -16.61 -11.63 -23.10
CA MET A 728 -16.20 -11.15 -21.77
C MET A 728 -17.21 -11.50 -20.68
N GLN A 729 -16.71 -11.63 -19.46
CA GLN A 729 -17.55 -11.80 -18.27
C GLN A 729 -18.08 -10.44 -17.81
N THR A 730 -19.39 -10.37 -17.61
CA THR A 730 -20.06 -9.20 -17.02
C THR A 730 -20.49 -9.57 -15.61
N SER A 731 -19.89 -8.92 -14.62
CA SER A 731 -20.32 -9.09 -13.24
C SER A 731 -21.67 -8.42 -13.02
N PRO A 732 -22.55 -9.00 -12.20
CA PRO A 732 -23.74 -8.29 -11.74
C PRO A 732 -23.36 -7.05 -10.89
N GLY A 733 -22.19 -7.01 -10.25
CA GLY A 733 -21.75 -5.89 -9.41
C GLY A 733 -21.53 -4.58 -10.19
N GLY A 734 -21.52 -3.45 -9.47
CA GLY A 734 -21.31 -2.12 -10.04
C GLY A 734 -19.85 -1.66 -10.11
N HIS A 735 -18.93 -2.33 -9.39
CA HIS A 735 -17.53 -1.91 -9.26
C HIS A 735 -16.55 -2.58 -10.24
N ASP A 736 -17.08 -3.37 -11.18
CA ASP A 736 -16.29 -4.20 -12.09
C ASP A 736 -16.36 -3.66 -13.52
N PHE A 737 -15.45 -2.74 -13.83
CA PHE A 737 -15.36 -2.10 -15.14
C PHE A 737 -14.50 -2.91 -16.12
N VAL A 738 -14.82 -2.76 -17.41
CA VAL A 738 -13.95 -3.17 -18.53
C VAL A 738 -13.58 -1.91 -19.29
N VAL A 739 -12.31 -1.74 -19.62
CA VAL A 739 -11.75 -0.45 -20.02
C VAL A 739 -10.67 -0.60 -21.08
N GLY A 740 -10.53 0.42 -21.90
CA GLY A 740 -9.55 0.48 -22.98
C GLY A 740 -9.86 -0.50 -24.11
N LEU A 741 -9.77 -0.05 -25.35
CA LEU A 741 -9.94 -0.92 -26.51
C LEU A 741 -8.83 -0.64 -27.52
N GLU A 742 -8.02 -1.66 -27.79
CA GLU A 742 -7.00 -1.63 -28.83
C GLU A 742 -7.16 -2.83 -29.76
N GLN A 743 -6.64 -2.70 -30.98
CA GLN A 743 -6.58 -3.78 -31.95
C GLN A 743 -5.19 -3.82 -32.58
N ASP A 744 -4.59 -5.00 -32.65
CA ASP A 744 -3.33 -5.17 -33.38
C ASP A 744 -3.53 -5.37 -34.89
N ALA A 745 -2.42 -5.41 -35.62
CA ALA A 745 -2.40 -5.61 -37.06
C ALA A 745 -2.95 -6.97 -37.53
N GLU A 746 -3.06 -7.97 -36.64
CA GLU A 746 -3.70 -9.26 -36.93
C GLU A 746 -5.22 -9.24 -36.67
N GLY A 747 -5.78 -8.10 -36.28
CA GLY A 747 -7.20 -7.93 -36.02
C GLY A 747 -7.65 -8.42 -34.64
N ARG A 748 -6.72 -8.73 -33.73
CA ARG A 748 -7.02 -9.23 -32.37
C ARG A 748 -7.32 -8.05 -31.46
N TRP A 749 -8.34 -8.17 -30.62
CA TRP A 749 -8.78 -7.11 -29.71
C TRP A 749 -8.18 -7.26 -28.32
N TYR A 750 -7.86 -6.14 -27.68
CA TYR A 750 -7.31 -6.09 -26.33
C TYR A 750 -8.07 -5.09 -25.46
N PHE A 751 -8.32 -5.48 -24.21
CA PHE A 751 -8.92 -4.62 -23.19
C PHE A 751 -8.53 -5.10 -21.79
N ALA A 752 -8.71 -4.25 -20.78
CA ALA A 752 -8.55 -4.62 -19.38
C ALA A 752 -9.91 -4.84 -18.72
N SER A 753 -10.00 -5.87 -17.88
CA SER A 753 -11.17 -6.21 -17.06
C SER A 753 -10.75 -6.30 -15.61
N GLY A 754 -11.48 -5.64 -14.71
CA GLY A 754 -11.21 -5.76 -13.27
C GLY A 754 -11.32 -7.19 -12.73
N ASN A 755 -12.17 -8.01 -13.35
CA ASN A 755 -12.41 -9.39 -12.91
C ASN A 755 -11.48 -10.42 -13.56
N GLN A 756 -11.18 -10.23 -14.84
CA GLN A 756 -10.41 -11.21 -15.61
C GLN A 756 -8.93 -10.83 -15.74
N GLY A 757 -8.63 -9.53 -15.78
CA GLY A 757 -7.31 -8.98 -16.09
C GLY A 757 -7.23 -8.46 -17.53
N VAL A 758 -6.03 -8.45 -18.12
CA VAL A 758 -5.85 -8.02 -19.52
C VAL A 758 -6.27 -9.17 -20.43
N CYS A 759 -7.24 -8.92 -21.29
CA CYS A 759 -7.87 -9.89 -22.16
C CYS A 759 -7.48 -9.68 -23.62
N ARG A 760 -7.39 -10.77 -24.38
CA ARG A 760 -7.21 -10.78 -25.83
C ARG A 760 -8.33 -11.59 -26.49
N ILE A 761 -8.99 -11.03 -27.49
CA ILE A 761 -9.99 -11.73 -28.30
C ILE A 761 -9.38 -12.03 -29.67
N THR A 762 -9.39 -13.31 -30.04
CA THR A 762 -8.80 -13.81 -31.31
C THR A 762 -9.87 -14.27 -32.31
N ASP A 763 -11.05 -14.62 -31.83
CA ASP A 763 -12.24 -14.90 -32.62
C ASP A 763 -13.49 -14.49 -31.82
N ARG A 764 -14.68 -14.54 -32.43
CA ARG A 764 -15.96 -14.09 -31.82
C ARG A 764 -16.21 -14.67 -30.42
N ASN A 765 -15.81 -15.91 -30.15
CA ASN A 765 -16.17 -16.64 -28.94
C ASN A 765 -14.95 -17.04 -28.07
N ARG A 766 -13.74 -16.63 -28.45
CA ARG A 766 -12.50 -16.98 -27.77
C ARG A 766 -11.81 -15.75 -27.18
N LEU A 767 -11.78 -15.76 -25.85
CA LEU A 767 -11.08 -14.79 -25.02
C LEU A 767 -9.94 -15.50 -24.28
N ASP A 768 -8.71 -15.04 -24.51
CA ASP A 768 -7.53 -15.42 -23.74
C ASP A 768 -7.23 -14.35 -22.67
N VAL A 769 -6.88 -14.76 -21.45
CA VAL A 769 -6.41 -13.84 -20.39
C VAL A 769 -4.89 -13.80 -20.42
N LEU A 770 -4.32 -12.64 -20.74
CA LEU A 770 -2.87 -12.45 -20.91
C LEU A 770 -2.14 -12.20 -19.60
N ALA A 771 -2.78 -11.56 -18.63
CA ALA A 771 -2.22 -11.28 -17.32
C ALA A 771 -3.34 -11.01 -16.32
N THR A 772 -3.04 -11.14 -15.02
CA THR A 772 -4.01 -10.95 -13.92
C THR A 772 -3.42 -10.09 -12.79
N GLY A 773 -4.21 -9.82 -11.74
CA GLY A 773 -3.73 -9.10 -10.56
C GLY A 773 -3.75 -7.58 -10.72
N PHE A 774 -4.71 -7.06 -11.48
CA PHE A 774 -4.91 -5.64 -11.69
C PHE A 774 -6.06 -5.13 -10.83
N ARG A 775 -5.79 -4.28 -9.85
CA ARG A 775 -6.83 -3.67 -9.02
C ARG A 775 -7.43 -2.45 -9.73
N ASN A 776 -8.71 -2.54 -10.09
CA ASN A 776 -9.46 -1.49 -10.78
C ASN A 776 -8.69 -0.87 -11.96
N PRO A 777 -8.21 -1.67 -12.93
CA PRO A 777 -7.49 -1.12 -14.06
C PRO A 777 -8.35 -0.06 -14.75
N ASN A 778 -7.72 1.03 -15.17
CA ASN A 778 -8.39 2.12 -15.85
C ASN A 778 -7.58 2.47 -17.11
N GLY A 779 -7.96 1.91 -18.25
CA GLY A 779 -7.29 2.14 -19.53
C GLY A 779 -6.25 1.09 -19.92
N LEU A 780 -5.86 1.17 -21.19
CA LEU A 780 -4.96 0.26 -21.88
C LEU A 780 -4.11 1.07 -22.87
N GLY A 781 -2.87 0.65 -23.07
CA GLY A 781 -2.03 1.14 -24.16
C GLY A 781 -1.40 -0.03 -24.92
N GLN A 782 -1.20 0.13 -26.23
CA GLN A 782 -0.51 -0.85 -27.07
C GLN A 782 0.66 -0.17 -27.78
N SER A 783 1.83 -0.81 -27.78
CA SER A 783 2.97 -0.30 -28.53
C SER A 783 2.73 -0.41 -30.04
N PRO A 784 3.25 0.53 -30.86
CA PRO A 784 3.02 0.50 -32.31
C PRO A 784 3.51 -0.78 -33.01
N ASP A 785 4.49 -1.47 -32.42
CA ASP A 785 5.01 -2.74 -32.91
C ASP A 785 4.28 -3.98 -32.35
N GLY A 786 3.22 -3.78 -31.56
CA GLY A 786 2.38 -4.84 -30.98
C GLY A 786 3.04 -5.66 -29.87
N LYS A 787 4.29 -5.36 -29.49
CA LYS A 787 5.03 -6.17 -28.50
C LYS A 787 4.62 -5.92 -27.06
N PHE A 788 4.14 -4.73 -26.75
CA PHE A 788 3.81 -4.33 -25.38
C PHE A 788 2.35 -3.93 -25.26
N ILE A 789 1.70 -4.48 -24.24
CA ILE A 789 0.43 -3.99 -23.72
C ILE A 789 0.69 -3.39 -22.34
N THR A 790 0.22 -2.17 -22.10
CA THR A 790 0.32 -1.51 -20.80
C THR A 790 -1.07 -1.31 -20.23
N THR A 791 -1.16 -1.37 -18.90
CA THR A 791 -2.37 -0.99 -18.16
C THR A 791 -1.95 -0.39 -16.82
N SER A 792 -2.90 0.19 -16.10
CA SER A 792 -2.68 0.78 -14.78
C SER A 792 -3.38 -0.02 -13.68
N VAL A 793 -2.95 0.19 -12.44
CA VAL A 793 -3.61 -0.33 -11.24
C VAL A 793 -3.71 0.76 -10.19
N GLN A 794 -4.80 0.72 -9.42
CA GLN A 794 -5.05 1.68 -8.35
C GLN A 794 -4.60 1.13 -7.00
N GLU A 795 -3.96 1.98 -6.20
CA GLU A 795 -3.52 1.67 -4.84
C GLU A 795 -4.63 0.98 -4.02
N GLY A 796 -4.31 -0.14 -3.38
CA GLY A 796 -5.20 -0.93 -2.54
C GLY A 796 -4.57 -2.22 -2.05
N ASP A 797 -5.39 -3.26 -1.83
CA ASP A 797 -4.89 -4.55 -1.36
C ASP A 797 -3.87 -5.13 -2.33
N TRP A 798 -2.72 -5.52 -1.80
CA TRP A 798 -1.58 -6.03 -2.56
C TRP A 798 -1.15 -5.12 -3.72
N THR A 799 -1.56 -3.85 -3.69
CA THR A 799 -1.25 -2.84 -4.70
C THR A 799 -0.73 -1.63 -3.96
N PRO A 800 0.56 -1.59 -3.59
CA PRO A 800 1.07 -0.68 -2.57
C PRO A 800 0.94 0.80 -2.93
N ALA A 801 0.99 1.12 -4.22
CA ALA A 801 0.79 2.44 -4.78
C ALA A 801 0.18 2.30 -6.18
N THR A 802 -0.38 3.39 -6.71
CA THR A 802 -0.78 3.46 -8.11
C THR A 802 0.40 3.11 -9.01
N SER A 803 0.17 2.24 -9.99
CA SER A 803 1.26 1.70 -10.81
C SER A 803 0.89 1.49 -12.27
N LEU A 804 1.90 1.53 -13.14
CA LEU A 804 1.82 1.13 -14.53
C LEU A 804 2.40 -0.29 -14.65
N CYS A 805 1.65 -1.18 -15.29
CA CYS A 805 2.05 -2.55 -15.56
C CYS A 805 2.33 -2.73 -17.06
N GLN A 806 3.24 -3.65 -17.40
CA GLN A 806 3.58 -3.94 -18.78
C GLN A 806 3.59 -5.45 -19.04
N ILE A 807 2.83 -5.86 -20.05
CA ILE A 807 2.83 -7.20 -20.61
C ILE A 807 3.65 -7.15 -21.91
N GLU A 808 4.72 -7.93 -21.99
CA GLU A 808 5.51 -8.19 -23.20
C GLU A 808 5.02 -9.50 -23.81
N ILE A 809 4.35 -9.40 -24.96
CA ILE A 809 3.74 -10.53 -25.65
C ILE A 809 4.79 -11.60 -25.96
N GLY A 810 4.50 -12.86 -25.60
CA GLY A 810 5.43 -13.98 -25.74
C GLY A 810 6.54 -14.08 -24.69
N ASN A 811 6.66 -13.12 -23.75
CA ASN A 811 7.68 -13.15 -22.71
C ASN A 811 7.09 -13.35 -21.30
N ASN A 812 6.12 -12.52 -20.90
CA ASN A 812 5.47 -12.60 -19.57
C ASN A 812 3.94 -12.74 -19.65
N GLU A 813 3.41 -13.36 -20.70
CA GLU A 813 2.02 -13.82 -20.71
C GLU A 813 1.78 -14.82 -19.57
N GLY A 814 0.66 -14.67 -18.86
CA GLY A 814 0.34 -15.38 -17.63
C GLY A 814 0.78 -14.67 -16.34
N ALA A 815 1.49 -13.53 -16.44
CA ALA A 815 1.95 -12.77 -15.27
C ALA A 815 0.80 -12.35 -14.34
N HIS A 816 1.13 -12.24 -13.05
CA HIS A 816 0.23 -11.78 -12.01
C HIS A 816 0.83 -10.56 -11.29
N PHE A 817 0.23 -9.38 -11.42
CA PHE A 817 0.72 -8.12 -10.84
C PHE A 817 0.24 -7.88 -9.40
N GLY A 818 -0.53 -8.85 -8.86
CA GLY A 818 -0.62 -9.14 -7.44
C GLY A 818 -1.82 -8.63 -6.66
N ALA A 819 -2.77 -7.91 -7.27
CA ALA A 819 -4.08 -7.72 -6.64
C ALA A 819 -4.73 -9.09 -6.29
N GLY A 820 -5.26 -9.22 -5.06
CA GLY A 820 -5.69 -10.51 -4.51
C GLY A 820 -4.56 -11.39 -3.93
N GLY A 821 -3.32 -10.91 -3.95
CA GLY A 821 -2.16 -11.49 -3.31
C GLY A 821 -1.36 -12.50 -4.13
N PRO A 822 -0.21 -12.97 -3.60
CA PRO A 822 0.64 -13.96 -4.24
C PRO A 822 -0.14 -15.20 -4.68
N ARG A 823 0.10 -15.66 -5.91
CA ARG A 823 -0.52 -16.88 -6.46
C ARG A 823 0.49 -18.00 -6.53
N ASN A 824 0.08 -19.22 -6.20
CA ASN A 824 0.92 -20.43 -6.28
C ASN A 824 2.26 -20.33 -5.49
N GLY A 825 2.32 -19.46 -4.48
CA GLY A 825 3.57 -19.20 -3.73
C GLY A 825 4.59 -18.35 -4.48
N GLU A 826 4.25 -17.83 -5.67
CA GLU A 826 5.10 -16.96 -6.47
C GLU A 826 4.89 -15.49 -6.12
N THR A 827 5.96 -14.70 -6.17
CA THR A 827 5.89 -13.25 -6.01
C THR A 827 5.20 -12.62 -7.20
N PRO A 828 4.40 -11.56 -6.99
CA PRO A 828 3.84 -10.80 -8.09
C PRO A 828 4.91 -10.25 -9.03
N GLU A 829 4.54 -10.13 -10.31
CA GLU A 829 5.37 -9.54 -11.35
C GLU A 829 5.64 -8.07 -11.03
N PRO A 830 6.91 -7.63 -11.04
CA PRO A 830 7.25 -6.22 -10.86
C PRO A 830 6.56 -5.31 -11.89
N VAL A 831 5.96 -4.24 -11.38
CA VAL A 831 5.34 -3.18 -12.20
C VAL A 831 6.38 -2.43 -13.04
N LEU A 832 5.99 -1.76 -14.12
CA LEU A 832 6.91 -0.92 -14.90
C LEU A 832 7.31 0.34 -14.11
N LEU A 833 6.34 0.96 -13.43
CA LEU A 833 6.51 2.21 -12.68
C LEU A 833 5.49 2.29 -11.55
N TYR A 834 5.96 2.59 -10.34
CA TYR A 834 5.15 3.21 -9.30
C TYR A 834 5.17 4.73 -9.52
N LEU A 835 3.99 5.34 -9.40
CA LEU A 835 3.87 6.78 -9.23
C LEU A 835 3.43 7.04 -7.79
N PRO A 836 4.11 7.94 -7.06
CA PRO A 836 3.77 8.16 -5.67
C PRO A 836 2.42 8.85 -5.56
N ARG A 837 1.67 8.50 -4.52
CA ARG A 837 0.27 8.93 -4.32
C ARG A 837 0.08 10.44 -4.39
N GLY A 838 1.03 11.22 -3.89
CA GLY A 838 0.96 12.69 -3.93
C GLY A 838 0.96 13.26 -5.35
N GLU A 839 1.49 12.50 -6.31
CA GLU A 839 1.53 12.85 -7.73
C GLU A 839 0.42 12.15 -8.53
N ASP A 840 0.17 10.87 -8.24
CA ASP A 840 -0.92 10.10 -8.87
C ASP A 840 -1.64 9.16 -7.89
N ASN A 841 -2.82 9.59 -7.43
CA ASN A 841 -3.67 8.79 -6.56
C ASN A 841 -4.64 7.87 -7.31
N SER A 842 -4.77 8.00 -8.63
CA SER A 842 -5.67 7.20 -9.45
C SER A 842 -5.27 7.34 -10.92
N ALA A 843 -4.63 6.32 -11.45
CA ALA A 843 -4.16 6.28 -12.83
C ALA A 843 -5.32 6.10 -13.84
N SER A 844 -5.06 6.42 -15.09
CA SER A 844 -5.90 6.02 -16.23
C SER A 844 -5.05 5.48 -17.38
N SER A 845 -5.38 5.75 -18.65
CA SER A 845 -4.79 5.10 -19.81
C SER A 845 -3.34 5.52 -20.11
N GLN A 846 -2.70 4.74 -20.99
CA GLN A 846 -1.38 5.01 -21.54
C GLN A 846 -1.47 5.06 -23.06
N VAL A 847 -0.69 5.94 -23.68
CA VAL A 847 -0.56 5.98 -25.14
C VAL A 847 0.90 6.16 -25.53
N PHE A 848 1.38 5.31 -26.43
CA PHE A 848 2.74 5.42 -26.95
C PHE A 848 2.88 6.65 -27.85
N VAL A 849 4.00 7.36 -27.73
CA VAL A 849 4.27 8.57 -28.52
C VAL A 849 4.44 8.19 -29.99
N THR A 850 3.41 8.49 -30.79
CA THR A 850 3.35 8.14 -32.22
C THR A 850 3.23 9.35 -33.14
N GLY A 851 2.71 10.47 -32.63
CA GLY A 851 2.54 11.70 -33.40
C GLY A 851 3.86 12.31 -33.87
N ASP A 852 3.89 12.76 -35.12
CA ASP A 852 5.08 13.35 -35.74
C ASP A 852 5.49 14.67 -35.08
N SER A 853 4.52 15.49 -34.67
CA SER A 853 4.73 16.72 -33.90
C SER A 853 5.40 16.48 -32.53
N TRP A 854 5.39 15.23 -32.05
CA TRP A 854 6.00 14.80 -30.79
C TRP A 854 7.27 13.96 -31.00
N ALA A 855 7.80 13.87 -32.22
CA ALA A 855 8.96 13.03 -32.55
C ALA A 855 10.18 13.21 -31.61
N PRO A 856 10.54 14.43 -31.14
CA PRO A 856 11.66 14.61 -30.19
C PRO A 856 11.47 13.89 -28.85
N LEU A 857 10.21 13.64 -28.44
CA LEU A 857 9.87 13.02 -27.16
C LEU A 857 9.72 11.50 -27.24
N ARG A 858 9.76 10.93 -28.45
CA ARG A 858 9.50 9.51 -28.72
C ARG A 858 10.46 8.59 -27.97
N GLY A 859 11.71 9.02 -27.78
CA GLY A 859 12.75 8.24 -27.09
C GLY A 859 12.84 6.80 -27.60
N ASP A 860 13.18 5.87 -26.70
CA ASP A 860 13.15 4.43 -26.97
C ASP A 860 11.77 3.84 -26.58
N GLY A 861 10.73 4.29 -27.31
CA GLY A 861 9.36 3.83 -27.07
C GLY A 861 8.71 4.45 -25.82
N ASN A 862 8.94 5.73 -25.58
CA ASN A 862 8.28 6.48 -24.51
C ASN A 862 6.76 6.50 -24.71
N LEU A 863 6.05 6.63 -23.60
CA LEU A 863 4.59 6.71 -23.58
C LEU A 863 4.13 7.87 -22.70
N VAL A 864 2.92 8.35 -22.95
CA VAL A 864 2.21 9.27 -22.07
C VAL A 864 1.32 8.45 -21.15
N HIS A 865 1.40 8.72 -19.86
CA HIS A 865 0.54 8.18 -18.83
C HIS A 865 -0.38 9.28 -18.30
N LEU A 866 -1.65 8.94 -18.11
CA LEU A 866 -2.65 9.84 -17.58
C LEU A 866 -2.92 9.53 -16.10
N SER A 867 -2.91 10.58 -15.28
CA SER A 867 -3.36 10.54 -13.89
C SER A 867 -4.76 11.13 -13.82
N SER A 868 -5.77 10.24 -13.78
CA SER A 868 -7.17 10.63 -13.61
C SER A 868 -7.38 11.36 -12.29
N GLY A 869 -6.76 10.90 -11.21
CA GLY A 869 -6.93 11.46 -9.88
C GLY A 869 -6.27 12.82 -9.72
N GLY A 870 -5.05 12.95 -10.24
CA GLY A 870 -4.26 14.17 -10.14
C GLY A 870 -4.64 15.26 -11.15
N GLY A 871 -5.37 14.91 -12.22
CA GLY A 871 -5.71 15.82 -13.31
C GLY A 871 -4.51 16.15 -14.20
N SER A 872 -3.63 15.17 -14.46
CA SER A 872 -2.34 15.42 -15.10
C SER A 872 -1.92 14.34 -16.11
N ALA A 873 -0.95 14.68 -16.95
CA ALA A 873 -0.27 13.75 -17.85
C ALA A 873 1.24 13.73 -17.59
N TRP A 874 1.84 12.57 -17.82
CA TRP A 874 3.23 12.25 -17.50
C TRP A 874 3.91 11.60 -18.71
N LEU A 875 5.08 12.08 -19.09
CA LEU A 875 5.94 11.37 -20.04
C LEU A 875 6.70 10.29 -19.29
N VAL A 876 6.46 9.04 -19.67
CA VAL A 876 7.10 7.85 -19.10
C VAL A 876 8.22 7.40 -20.05
N MET A 877 9.43 7.47 -19.53
CA MET A 877 10.66 7.03 -20.17
C MET A 877 10.98 5.62 -19.68
N ARG A 878 11.38 4.73 -20.58
CA ARG A 878 11.62 3.32 -20.25
C ARG A 878 13.10 2.97 -20.29
N GLN A 879 13.50 2.01 -19.45
CA GLN A 879 14.82 1.42 -19.45
C GLN A 879 14.71 -0.10 -19.28
N ARG A 880 15.48 -0.87 -20.06
CA ARG A 880 15.68 -2.30 -19.82
C ARG A 880 17.06 -2.54 -19.24
N VAL A 881 17.13 -3.17 -18.06
CA VAL A 881 18.38 -3.58 -17.40
C VAL A 881 18.39 -5.10 -17.33
N GLY A 882 19.22 -5.74 -18.15
CA GLY A 882 19.17 -7.20 -18.33
C GLY A 882 17.81 -7.66 -18.88
N HIS A 883 17.10 -8.49 -18.10
CA HIS A 883 15.75 -8.96 -18.46
C HIS A 883 14.62 -8.12 -17.84
N ARG A 884 14.94 -7.09 -17.05
CA ARG A 884 13.97 -6.31 -16.26
C ARG A 884 13.68 -4.98 -16.93
N TRP A 885 12.39 -4.73 -17.19
CA TRP A 885 11.90 -3.40 -17.56
C TRP A 885 11.64 -2.57 -16.32
N GLN A 886 11.96 -1.27 -16.40
CA GLN A 886 11.67 -0.26 -15.40
C GLN A 886 11.48 1.10 -16.08
N ALA A 887 10.95 2.08 -15.38
CA ALA A 887 10.68 3.38 -15.96
C ALA A 887 10.89 4.55 -15.00
N GLY A 888 10.96 5.74 -15.59
CA GLY A 888 10.92 7.03 -14.94
C GLY A 888 9.87 7.92 -15.58
N ALA A 889 9.29 8.83 -14.82
CA ALA A 889 8.28 9.75 -15.30
C ALA A 889 8.58 11.21 -14.95
N VAL A 890 8.16 12.10 -15.85
CA VAL A 890 8.15 13.55 -15.64
C VAL A 890 6.80 14.11 -16.05
N LYS A 891 6.25 15.03 -15.25
CA LYS A 891 4.96 15.67 -15.51
C LYS A 891 5.06 16.56 -16.76
N ILE A 892 4.12 16.44 -17.70
CA ILE A 892 4.07 17.26 -18.91
C ILE A 892 2.97 18.32 -18.86
N THR A 893 1.82 18.03 -18.24
CA THR A 893 0.74 19.01 -18.01
C THR A 893 -0.10 18.62 -16.78
N GLY A 894 -0.64 19.61 -16.07
CA GLY A 894 -1.56 19.45 -14.92
C GLY A 894 -2.86 20.25 -15.06
N ASN A 895 -3.23 20.62 -16.30
CA ASN A 895 -4.31 21.56 -16.61
C ASN A 895 -5.53 20.87 -17.25
N PHE A 896 -5.84 19.62 -16.85
CA PHE A 896 -7.06 18.99 -17.33
C PHE A 896 -8.28 19.45 -16.53
N ASP A 897 -9.36 19.83 -17.24
CA ASP A 897 -10.58 20.34 -16.62
C ASP A 897 -11.39 19.22 -15.93
N ALA A 898 -11.21 17.96 -16.36
CA ALA A 898 -11.79 16.75 -15.79
C ALA A 898 -10.74 15.63 -15.71
N GLY A 899 -10.96 14.62 -14.88
CA GLY A 899 -10.01 13.52 -14.65
C GLY A 899 -9.72 12.79 -15.97
N PRO A 900 -8.50 12.87 -16.54
CA PRO A 900 -8.22 12.35 -17.87
C PRO A 900 -8.41 10.84 -17.92
N GLN A 901 -9.03 10.30 -18.98
CA GLN A 901 -9.36 8.87 -19.10
C GLN A 901 -8.64 8.19 -20.25
N CYS A 902 -8.84 8.68 -21.48
CA CYS A 902 -8.32 8.11 -22.70
C CYS A 902 -7.50 9.15 -23.46
N ALA A 903 -6.37 8.73 -24.02
CA ALA A 903 -5.56 9.55 -24.90
C ALA A 903 -5.30 8.89 -26.26
N ARG A 904 -5.30 9.70 -27.32
CA ARG A 904 -5.02 9.28 -28.71
C ARG A 904 -4.21 10.35 -29.43
N PHE A 905 -3.29 9.93 -30.28
CA PHE A 905 -2.68 10.85 -31.25
C PHE A 905 -3.59 10.96 -32.47
N SER A 906 -3.93 12.18 -32.85
CA SER A 906 -4.74 12.41 -34.04
C SER A 906 -3.90 12.10 -35.30
N PRO A 907 -4.43 11.32 -36.27
CA PRO A 907 -3.74 11.07 -37.52
C PRO A 907 -3.62 12.31 -38.40
N ARG A 908 -4.39 13.38 -38.10
CA ARG A 908 -4.47 14.59 -38.92
C ARG A 908 -3.43 15.64 -38.56
N ASP A 909 -3.21 15.92 -37.28
CA ASP A 909 -2.26 16.94 -36.81
C ASP A 909 -1.10 16.36 -35.96
N GLY A 910 -1.14 15.06 -35.66
CA GLY A 910 -0.12 14.38 -34.87
C GLY A 910 -0.06 14.85 -33.42
N GLN A 911 -1.08 15.55 -32.91
CA GLN A 911 -1.16 16.03 -31.54
C GLN A 911 -1.89 15.04 -30.64
N LEU A 912 -1.66 15.16 -29.34
CA LEU A 912 -2.28 14.31 -28.33
C LEU A 912 -3.65 14.87 -27.96
N TYR A 913 -4.71 14.10 -28.14
CA TYR A 913 -6.04 14.43 -27.64
C TYR A 913 -6.34 13.58 -26.42
N VAL A 914 -6.95 14.22 -25.43
CA VAL A 914 -7.28 13.63 -24.13
C VAL A 914 -8.72 13.95 -23.81
N ASN A 915 -9.49 12.92 -23.47
CA ASN A 915 -10.78 13.12 -22.84
C ASN A 915 -10.68 12.91 -21.32
N GLY A 916 -11.68 13.37 -20.59
CA GLY A 916 -11.74 13.20 -19.15
C GLY A 916 -13.16 13.20 -18.63
N MET A 917 -13.31 12.68 -17.42
CA MET A 917 -14.57 12.67 -16.69
C MET A 917 -14.36 12.68 -15.18
N ALA A 918 -15.35 13.19 -14.46
CA ALA A 918 -15.52 12.96 -13.02
C ALA A 918 -16.32 11.66 -12.76
N GLY A 919 -16.68 11.40 -11.51
CA GLY A 919 -17.43 10.20 -11.08
C GLY A 919 -16.56 9.11 -10.45
N TRP A 920 -15.25 9.18 -10.66
CA TRP A 920 -14.24 8.56 -9.79
C TRP A 920 -13.53 9.63 -8.96
N GLY A 921 -12.69 9.25 -8.00
CA GLY A 921 -11.96 10.23 -7.18
C GLY A 921 -10.98 11.04 -8.03
N THR A 922 -11.31 12.31 -8.32
CA THR A 922 -10.51 13.22 -9.16
C THR A 922 -10.46 14.63 -8.61
N TYR A 923 -9.29 15.24 -8.61
CA TYR A 923 -9.07 16.62 -8.13
C TYR A 923 -9.24 17.68 -9.23
N THR A 924 -10.16 17.41 -10.17
CA THR A 924 -10.51 18.26 -11.30
C THR A 924 -11.94 18.80 -11.15
N PRO A 925 -12.24 20.01 -11.64
CA PRO A 925 -13.52 20.68 -11.34
C PRO A 925 -14.72 20.26 -12.19
N ALA A 926 -14.54 19.74 -13.42
CA ALA A 926 -15.63 19.51 -14.36
C ALA A 926 -16.09 18.05 -14.43
N ASP A 927 -17.35 17.84 -14.82
CA ASP A 927 -17.93 16.50 -15.09
C ASP A 927 -17.20 15.79 -16.24
N GLY A 928 -16.68 16.56 -17.20
CA GLY A 928 -16.13 16.08 -18.47
C GLY A 928 -15.15 17.05 -19.11
N ALA A 929 -14.24 16.54 -19.93
CA ALA A 929 -13.32 17.37 -20.70
C ALA A 929 -12.92 16.69 -22.02
N PHE A 930 -12.67 17.50 -23.05
CA PHE A 930 -11.99 17.08 -24.26
C PHE A 930 -10.97 18.15 -24.61
N GLN A 931 -9.69 17.79 -24.59
CA GLN A 931 -8.58 18.74 -24.63
C GLN A 931 -7.48 18.21 -25.56
N ARG A 932 -6.78 19.12 -26.23
CA ARG A 932 -5.62 18.80 -27.09
C ARG A 932 -4.36 19.29 -26.42
N VAL A 933 -3.38 18.41 -26.24
CA VAL A 933 -2.04 18.75 -25.76
C VAL A 933 -1.09 18.83 -26.95
N ARG A 934 -0.47 20.01 -27.13
CA ARG A 934 0.51 20.27 -28.17
C ARG A 934 1.90 20.37 -27.58
N PHE A 935 2.86 19.64 -28.13
CA PHE A 935 4.27 19.91 -27.86
C PHE A 935 4.70 21.14 -28.66
N THR A 936 4.84 22.27 -27.99
CA THR A 936 5.23 23.55 -28.58
C THR A 936 6.73 23.80 -28.46
N GLY A 937 7.43 22.99 -27.66
CA GLY A 937 8.81 23.24 -27.27
C GLY A 937 8.95 24.55 -26.50
N GLY A 938 10.15 25.11 -26.43
CA GLY A 938 10.41 26.38 -25.74
C GLY A 938 11.82 26.41 -25.16
N GLU A 939 12.14 27.39 -24.32
CA GLU A 939 13.49 27.47 -23.75
C GLU A 939 13.76 26.39 -22.67
N THR A 940 12.70 25.81 -22.09
CA THR A 940 12.82 24.78 -21.05
C THR A 940 13.10 23.40 -21.67
N PRO A 941 14.25 22.77 -21.40
CA PRO A 941 14.57 21.43 -21.90
C PRO A 941 13.69 20.37 -21.26
N THR A 942 13.17 19.43 -22.05
CA THR A 942 12.29 18.35 -21.59
C THR A 942 13.08 17.04 -21.45
N PRO A 943 13.04 16.34 -20.30
CA PRO A 943 13.60 14.99 -20.18
C PRO A 943 12.91 14.01 -21.15
N ILE A 944 13.69 13.25 -21.91
CA ILE A 944 13.21 12.28 -22.93
C ILE A 944 13.78 10.88 -22.76
N GLY A 945 14.72 10.66 -21.84
CA GLY A 945 15.23 9.34 -21.52
C GLY A 945 15.99 9.33 -20.20
N PHE A 946 16.15 8.14 -19.62
CA PHE A 946 16.99 7.97 -18.43
C PHE A 946 17.73 6.64 -18.45
N GLU A 947 18.81 6.56 -17.67
CA GLU A 947 19.46 5.32 -17.31
C GLU A 947 19.85 5.32 -15.84
N ALA A 948 19.32 4.39 -15.06
CA ALA A 948 19.81 4.11 -13.73
C ALA A 948 21.07 3.23 -13.81
N ARG A 949 22.17 3.71 -13.23
CA ARG A 949 23.48 3.05 -13.18
C ARG A 949 23.88 2.84 -11.73
N ASP A 950 24.80 1.91 -11.48
CA ASP A 950 25.26 1.59 -10.12
C ASP A 950 25.75 2.83 -9.35
N ASN A 951 26.27 3.87 -10.02
CA ASN A 951 26.81 5.07 -9.37
C ASN A 951 26.00 6.35 -9.61
N GLY A 952 24.78 6.28 -10.15
CA GLY A 952 23.98 7.47 -10.42
C GLY A 952 22.94 7.31 -11.51
N VAL A 953 22.38 8.44 -11.94
CA VAL A 953 21.33 8.49 -12.98
C VAL A 953 21.79 9.38 -14.12
N LEU A 954 21.67 8.88 -15.35
CA LEU A 954 21.82 9.66 -16.57
C LEU A 954 20.44 10.08 -17.06
N VAL A 955 20.22 11.37 -17.33
CA VAL A 955 18.97 11.92 -17.88
C VAL A 955 19.26 12.57 -19.23
N ARG A 956 18.49 12.24 -20.25
CA ARG A 956 18.61 12.81 -21.61
C ARG A 956 17.50 13.82 -21.88
N PHE A 957 17.78 14.82 -22.70
CA PHE A 957 16.89 15.94 -23.01
C PHE A 957 16.68 16.12 -24.51
N ASP A 958 15.54 16.71 -24.89
CA ASP A 958 15.20 17.06 -26.28
C ASP A 958 16.15 18.12 -26.88
N ARG A 959 16.77 18.92 -26.01
CA ARG A 959 17.72 20.00 -26.34
C ARG A 959 18.82 20.11 -25.28
N PRO A 960 19.94 20.79 -25.58
CA PRO A 960 21.00 21.01 -24.60
C PRO A 960 20.49 21.71 -23.34
N VAL A 961 20.97 21.27 -22.18
CA VAL A 961 20.81 21.95 -20.89
C VAL A 961 22.07 22.77 -20.58
N GLY A 962 21.93 23.82 -19.80
CA GLY A 962 23.08 24.56 -19.26
C GLY A 962 23.85 23.75 -18.22
N ASP A 963 24.98 24.31 -17.76
CA ASP A 963 25.78 23.69 -16.70
C ASP A 963 24.98 23.63 -15.39
N LEU A 964 24.69 22.41 -14.92
CA LEU A 964 23.96 22.16 -13.68
C LEU A 964 24.93 21.90 -12.53
N LYS A 965 24.58 22.35 -11.33
CA LYS A 965 25.39 22.14 -10.12
C LYS A 965 24.78 21.11 -9.20
N ALA A 966 25.64 20.42 -8.43
CA ALA A 966 25.20 19.37 -7.50
C ALA A 966 24.36 19.94 -6.36
N GLU A 967 24.73 21.11 -5.84
CA GLU A 967 24.01 21.81 -4.77
C GLU A 967 22.62 22.34 -5.17
N GLU A 968 22.29 22.32 -6.46
CA GLU A 968 20.99 22.70 -7.02
C GLU A 968 20.11 21.49 -7.36
N CYS A 969 20.61 20.27 -7.09
CA CYS A 969 19.89 19.02 -7.30
C CYS A 969 19.60 18.34 -5.96
N PHE A 970 18.61 17.45 -5.94
CA PHE A 970 18.28 16.66 -4.76
C PHE A 970 17.78 15.28 -5.14
N ALA A 971 18.20 14.25 -4.41
CA ALA A 971 17.73 12.89 -4.62
C ALA A 971 17.27 12.28 -3.29
N GLN A 972 16.21 11.47 -3.35
CA GLN A 972 15.72 10.68 -2.23
C GLN A 972 15.09 9.38 -2.74
N CYS A 973 14.99 8.37 -1.88
CA CYS A 973 14.37 7.09 -2.22
C CYS A 973 13.58 6.49 -1.07
N TRP A 974 12.65 5.60 -1.42
CA TRP A 974 11.82 4.84 -0.49
C TRP A 974 11.29 3.56 -1.15
N ASN A 975 10.74 2.69 -0.33
CA ASN A 975 10.09 1.44 -0.73
C ASN A 975 8.64 1.43 -0.27
N TYR A 976 7.89 0.50 -0.83
CA TYR A 976 6.52 0.21 -0.42
C TYR A 976 6.44 -1.18 0.21
N ARG A 977 5.51 -1.33 1.15
CA ARG A 977 5.18 -2.59 1.80
C ARG A 977 4.14 -3.34 0.98
N TYR A 978 4.53 -4.51 0.48
CA TYR A 978 3.63 -5.37 -0.28
C TYR A 978 2.81 -6.25 0.68
N SER A 979 1.51 -5.97 0.80
CA SER A 979 0.65 -6.65 1.79
C SER A 979 -0.83 -6.61 1.41
N ALA A 980 -1.65 -7.38 2.13
CA ALA A 980 -3.11 -7.34 2.00
C ALA A 980 -3.74 -6.03 2.51
N ALA A 981 -2.97 -5.14 3.15
CA ALA A 981 -3.49 -3.85 3.59
C ALA A 981 -3.79 -2.96 2.37
N TYR A 982 -4.73 -2.04 2.54
CA TYR A 982 -5.01 -1.04 1.51
C TYR A 982 -3.79 -0.12 1.33
N GLY A 983 -3.09 -0.24 0.20
CA GLY A 983 -1.96 0.60 -0.14
C GLY A 983 -0.76 0.41 0.78
N SER A 984 0.17 1.36 0.73
CA SER A 984 1.35 1.37 1.58
C SER A 984 1.79 2.81 1.87
N PRO A 985 2.17 3.11 3.13
CA PRO A 985 3.07 4.21 3.41
C PRO A 985 4.38 4.11 2.63
N GLU A 986 5.12 5.21 2.57
CA GLU A 986 6.44 5.28 1.96
C GLU A 986 7.49 4.95 3.02
N TYR A 987 8.21 3.84 2.87
CA TYR A 987 9.14 3.31 3.87
C TYR A 987 10.59 3.54 3.50
N SER A 988 11.42 3.84 4.51
CA SER A 988 12.86 3.97 4.33
C SER A 988 13.49 2.63 3.93
N LEU A 989 14.48 2.67 3.04
CA LEU A 989 15.37 1.54 2.72
C LEU A 989 16.39 1.31 3.84
N ALA A 990 16.86 2.37 4.49
CA ALA A 990 17.78 2.27 5.63
C ALA A 990 17.08 1.73 6.90
N TYR A 991 15.78 2.03 7.06
CA TYR A 991 14.93 1.65 8.19
C TYR A 991 13.61 1.02 7.69
N PRO A 992 13.61 -0.25 7.24
CA PRO A 992 12.49 -0.87 6.52
C PRO A 992 11.12 -0.89 7.21
N ASP A 993 11.09 -0.74 8.53
CA ASP A 993 9.85 -0.70 9.31
C ASP A 993 9.37 0.72 9.64
N THR A 994 10.08 1.74 9.16
CA THR A 994 9.80 3.15 9.46
C THR A 994 9.35 3.92 8.22
N PRO A 995 8.14 4.53 8.24
CA PRO A 995 7.72 5.46 7.20
C PRO A 995 8.66 6.67 7.12
N GLY A 996 9.09 7.01 5.92
CA GLY A 996 9.99 8.11 5.61
C GLY A 996 10.81 7.83 4.35
N HIS A 997 11.54 8.84 3.90
CA HIS A 997 12.43 8.72 2.75
C HIS A 997 13.88 8.87 3.18
N ASP A 998 14.77 8.22 2.44
CA ASP A 998 16.22 8.36 2.60
C ASP A 998 16.75 9.41 1.61
N PRO A 999 17.24 10.57 2.07
CA PRO A 999 17.96 11.50 1.21
C PRO A 999 19.27 10.87 0.72
N LEU A 1000 19.58 11.08 -0.56
CA LEU A 1000 20.78 10.54 -1.21
C LEU A 1000 21.78 11.65 -1.49
N GLU A 1001 23.05 11.42 -1.12
CA GLU A 1001 24.15 12.32 -1.44
C GLU A 1001 24.38 12.39 -2.96
N ILE A 1002 24.29 13.59 -3.53
CA ILE A 1002 24.73 13.89 -4.90
C ILE A 1002 26.15 14.44 -4.82
N ARG A 1003 27.12 13.70 -5.38
CA ARG A 1003 28.55 14.12 -5.34
C ARG A 1003 28.95 15.02 -6.49
N GLY A 1004 28.22 14.95 -7.59
CA GLY A 1004 28.57 15.70 -8.78
C GLY A 1004 27.49 15.59 -9.85
N VAL A 1005 27.42 16.62 -10.68
CA VAL A 1005 26.55 16.67 -11.85
C VAL A 1005 27.42 17.00 -13.05
N ARG A 1006 27.25 16.27 -14.15
CA ARG A 1006 28.09 16.41 -15.34
C ARG A 1006 27.23 16.46 -16.58
N SER A 1007 27.40 17.54 -17.33
CA SER A 1007 26.85 17.70 -18.68
C SER A 1007 27.67 16.83 -19.65
N ILE A 1008 26.98 16.00 -20.43
CA ILE A 1008 27.55 15.08 -21.43
C ILE A 1008 26.71 15.13 -22.72
N GLU A 1009 27.16 14.46 -23.78
CA GLU A 1009 26.46 14.45 -25.08
C GLU A 1009 26.16 15.89 -25.59
N ASP A 1010 27.17 16.77 -25.53
CA ASP A 1010 27.06 18.20 -25.91
C ASP A 1010 25.93 18.95 -25.17
N GLY A 1011 25.72 18.59 -23.90
CA GLY A 1011 24.67 19.15 -23.04
C GLY A 1011 23.31 18.53 -23.20
N ARG A 1012 23.12 17.56 -24.10
CA ARG A 1012 21.82 16.87 -24.25
C ARG A 1012 21.60 15.76 -23.22
N ALA A 1013 22.59 15.47 -22.40
CA ALA A 1013 22.44 14.55 -21.29
C ALA A 1013 23.18 15.04 -20.04
N VAL A 1014 22.67 14.66 -18.89
CA VAL A 1014 23.23 14.98 -17.57
C VAL A 1014 23.41 13.70 -16.80
N PHE A 1015 24.63 13.45 -16.31
CA PHE A 1015 24.89 12.40 -15.33
C PHE A 1015 24.92 13.00 -13.93
N VAL A 1016 24.00 12.55 -13.07
CA VAL A 1016 23.94 12.88 -11.64
C VAL A 1016 24.57 11.73 -10.86
N GLU A 1017 25.73 11.98 -10.26
CA GLU A 1017 26.50 11.01 -9.50
C GLU A 1017 25.91 10.81 -8.10
N ILE A 1018 25.36 9.62 -7.85
CA ILE A 1018 24.72 9.22 -6.60
C ILE A 1018 25.34 7.89 -6.16
N PRO A 1019 26.50 7.91 -5.49
CA PRO A 1019 27.30 6.70 -5.29
C PRO A 1019 26.64 5.65 -4.39
N GLN A 1020 25.73 6.05 -3.50
CA GLN A 1020 24.97 5.15 -2.62
C GLN A 1020 23.63 4.70 -3.23
N LEU A 1021 23.36 4.98 -4.52
CA LEU A 1021 22.14 4.51 -5.18
C LEU A 1021 22.05 2.98 -5.15
N ILE A 1022 20.89 2.46 -4.78
CA ILE A 1022 20.54 1.04 -4.77
C ILE A 1022 19.14 0.85 -5.41
N PRO A 1023 18.76 -0.38 -5.83
CA PRO A 1023 17.40 -0.63 -6.29
C PRO A 1023 16.36 -0.25 -5.23
N ALA A 1024 15.32 0.47 -5.67
CA ALA A 1024 14.28 1.06 -4.85
C ALA A 1024 12.94 1.08 -5.61
N GLY A 1025 11.84 0.86 -4.90
CA GLY A 1025 10.48 0.95 -5.44
C GLY A 1025 10.17 2.35 -5.96
N GLN A 1026 10.69 3.37 -5.28
CA GLN A 1026 10.66 4.75 -5.75
C GLN A 1026 11.99 5.47 -5.49
N MET A 1027 12.45 6.20 -6.51
CA MET A 1027 13.46 7.24 -6.39
C MET A 1027 12.89 8.54 -6.96
N HIS A 1028 13.03 9.62 -6.21
CA HIS A 1028 12.71 10.98 -6.67
C HIS A 1028 14.00 11.77 -6.87
N LEU A 1029 14.14 12.41 -8.04
CA LEU A 1029 15.25 13.28 -8.40
C LEU A 1029 14.70 14.64 -8.81
N ARG A 1030 15.07 15.68 -8.07
CA ARG A 1030 14.90 17.06 -8.48
C ARG A 1030 16.17 17.55 -9.17
N LEU A 1031 16.03 18.02 -10.40
CA LEU A 1031 17.10 18.65 -11.16
C LEU A 1031 17.08 20.17 -11.02
N ALA A 1032 18.24 20.80 -11.22
CA ALA A 1032 18.39 22.26 -11.26
C ALA A 1032 17.58 22.91 -12.39
N THR A 1033 17.18 22.16 -13.43
CA THR A 1033 16.23 22.60 -14.47
C THR A 1033 14.79 22.76 -13.94
N GLY A 1034 14.53 22.43 -12.67
CA GLY A 1034 13.22 22.53 -12.03
C GLY A 1034 12.34 21.29 -12.18
N HIS A 1035 12.79 20.27 -12.92
CA HIS A 1035 12.06 19.02 -13.11
C HIS A 1035 12.18 18.12 -11.88
N ASP A 1036 11.03 17.61 -11.43
CA ASP A 1036 10.93 16.51 -10.49
C ASP A 1036 10.66 15.21 -11.27
N LEU A 1037 11.59 14.26 -11.19
CA LEU A 1037 11.53 12.97 -11.87
C LEU A 1037 11.31 11.85 -10.86
N PHE A 1038 10.43 10.90 -11.20
CA PHE A 1038 10.07 9.76 -10.35
C PHE A 1038 10.39 8.47 -11.06
N PHE A 1039 11.22 7.63 -10.46
CA PHE A 1039 11.69 6.36 -11.04
C PHE A 1039 11.30 5.18 -10.16
N THR A 1040 10.98 4.06 -10.79
CA THR A 1040 11.05 2.75 -10.14
C THR A 1040 12.32 2.06 -10.61
N LEU A 1041 13.15 1.60 -9.68
CA LEU A 1041 14.48 1.06 -9.95
C LEU A 1041 14.55 -0.38 -9.47
N HIS A 1042 14.14 -1.32 -10.33
CA HIS A 1042 14.25 -2.75 -10.02
C HIS A 1042 15.68 -3.27 -10.13
N ALA A 1043 16.48 -2.65 -11.00
CA ALA A 1043 17.88 -2.98 -11.20
C ALA A 1043 18.68 -1.74 -11.61
N LEU A 1044 20.00 -1.81 -11.40
CA LEU A 1044 20.96 -0.78 -11.81
C LEU A 1044 21.89 -1.35 -12.88
N GLY A 1045 22.14 -0.58 -13.94
CA GLY A 1045 23.14 -0.95 -14.95
C GLY A 1045 24.56 -0.75 -14.45
N GLU A 1046 25.55 -1.16 -15.27
CA GLU A 1046 26.97 -0.93 -14.97
C GLU A 1046 27.27 0.55 -14.67
N PRO A 1047 28.20 0.84 -13.74
CA PRO A 1047 28.52 2.21 -13.36
C PRO A 1047 28.96 3.03 -14.57
N PHE A 1048 28.55 4.29 -14.60
CA PHE A 1048 29.02 5.25 -15.59
C PHE A 1048 30.42 5.72 -15.21
N THR A 1049 31.43 5.30 -15.98
CA THR A 1049 32.86 5.62 -15.72
C THR A 1049 33.41 6.71 -16.65
N GLY A 1050 32.54 7.43 -17.37
CA GLY A 1050 32.91 8.42 -18.38
C GLY A 1050 33.49 9.74 -17.82
N PHE A 1051 33.91 9.77 -16.55
CA PHE A 1051 34.47 10.96 -15.90
C PHE A 1051 35.74 10.62 -15.10
N PRO A 1052 36.71 11.56 -14.98
CA PRO A 1052 37.96 11.31 -14.29
C PRO A 1052 37.74 11.13 -12.78
N GLY A 1053 38.50 10.23 -12.17
CA GLY A 1053 38.50 10.02 -10.72
C GLY A 1053 37.36 9.14 -10.17
N TYR A 1054 36.61 8.44 -11.04
CA TYR A 1054 35.62 7.45 -10.58
C TYR A 1054 36.28 6.43 -9.64
N THR A 1055 35.69 6.29 -8.45
CA THR A 1055 36.06 5.27 -7.47
C THR A 1055 34.81 4.49 -7.10
N ARG A 1056 34.84 3.17 -7.31
CA ARG A 1056 33.76 2.31 -6.86
C ARG A 1056 33.74 2.28 -5.34
N ILE A 1057 32.58 2.51 -4.74
CA ILE A 1057 32.39 2.45 -3.28
C ILE A 1057 31.48 1.30 -2.90
N ALA A 1058 31.63 0.80 -1.68
CA ALA A 1058 30.69 -0.16 -1.11
C ALA A 1058 29.34 0.52 -0.81
N LYS A 1059 28.25 -0.21 -1.05
CA LYS A 1059 26.89 0.22 -0.70
C LYS A 1059 26.67 0.05 0.80
N THR A 1060 26.19 1.09 1.46
CA THR A 1060 25.93 1.05 2.91
C THR A 1060 24.61 0.36 3.26
N HIS A 1061 23.65 0.35 2.34
CA HIS A 1061 22.34 -0.27 2.51
C HIS A 1061 22.11 -1.37 1.48
N ARG A 1062 21.30 -2.37 1.84
CA ARG A 1062 20.87 -3.43 0.92
C ARG A 1062 19.49 -3.08 0.40
N SER A 1063 19.24 -3.37 -0.87
CA SER A 1063 17.87 -3.34 -1.40
C SER A 1063 17.07 -4.45 -0.74
N ALA A 1064 15.98 -4.10 -0.07
CA ALA A 1064 15.04 -5.04 0.50
C ALA A 1064 13.63 -4.67 0.01
N GLN A 1065 13.00 -5.57 -0.75
CA GLN A 1065 11.56 -5.47 -0.98
C GLN A 1065 10.87 -5.73 0.37
N ILE A 1066 10.02 -4.80 0.81
CA ILE A 1066 9.44 -4.81 2.15
C ILE A 1066 8.10 -5.53 2.11
N GLY A 1067 7.92 -6.54 2.96
CA GLY A 1067 6.66 -7.28 3.08
C GLY A 1067 6.42 -8.26 1.95
N MET A 1068 6.29 -9.55 2.28
CA MET A 1068 5.75 -10.59 1.39
C MET A 1068 4.81 -11.55 2.13
N THR A 1069 4.55 -11.28 3.41
CA THR A 1069 3.67 -12.05 4.27
C THR A 1069 2.54 -11.16 4.72
N ALA A 1070 1.30 -11.62 4.54
CA ALA A 1070 0.14 -10.93 5.12
C ALA A 1070 0.36 -10.75 6.63
N PRO A 1071 0.14 -9.55 7.20
CA PRO A 1071 0.24 -9.35 8.63
C PRO A 1071 -0.74 -10.28 9.34
N LYS A 1072 -0.27 -11.01 10.36
CA LYS A 1072 -1.16 -11.75 11.26
C LYS A 1072 -2.00 -10.74 12.04
N ALA A 1073 -3.28 -11.05 12.26
CA ALA A 1073 -4.17 -10.19 13.05
C ALA A 1073 -3.52 -9.84 14.39
N ALA A 1074 -3.61 -8.56 14.79
CA ALA A 1074 -2.92 -8.06 15.98
C ALA A 1074 -3.44 -8.72 17.26
N LYS A 1075 -4.72 -9.15 17.28
CA LYS A 1075 -5.37 -9.87 18.38
C LYS A 1075 -6.45 -10.82 17.85
N PRO A 1076 -6.68 -11.99 18.46
CA PRO A 1076 -7.83 -12.83 18.17
C PRO A 1076 -9.14 -12.09 18.49
N ASN A 1077 -10.15 -12.23 17.63
CA ASN A 1077 -11.47 -11.64 17.88
C ASN A 1077 -12.08 -12.23 19.16
N PRO A 1078 -12.42 -11.39 20.16
CA PRO A 1078 -12.88 -11.88 21.46
C PRO A 1078 -14.25 -12.57 21.40
N TRP A 1079 -15.04 -12.34 20.35
CA TRP A 1079 -16.36 -12.95 20.18
C TRP A 1079 -16.38 -14.12 19.19
N SER A 1080 -15.23 -14.48 18.60
CA SER A 1080 -15.14 -15.62 17.66
C SER A 1080 -15.32 -16.99 18.33
N ALA A 1081 -15.16 -17.06 19.66
CA ALA A 1081 -15.35 -18.26 20.46
C ALA A 1081 -16.45 -18.05 21.51
N GLY A 1082 -17.26 -19.07 21.79
CA GLY A 1082 -18.32 -18.98 22.79
C GLY A 1082 -19.50 -19.92 22.53
N ALA A 1083 -20.50 -19.85 23.41
CA ALA A 1083 -21.74 -20.60 23.24
C ALA A 1083 -22.62 -19.93 22.17
N ALA A 1084 -23.11 -20.72 21.21
CA ALA A 1084 -24.02 -20.25 20.18
C ALA A 1084 -25.36 -19.78 20.79
N GLY A 1085 -25.89 -18.69 20.23
CA GLY A 1085 -27.19 -18.12 20.53
C GLY A 1085 -28.14 -18.25 19.34
N ARG A 1086 -29.18 -17.41 19.29
CA ARG A 1086 -30.03 -17.34 18.10
C ARG A 1086 -29.22 -16.79 16.92
N GLU A 1087 -29.19 -17.54 15.83
CA GLU A 1087 -28.45 -17.13 14.64
C GLU A 1087 -29.15 -15.98 13.92
N ILE A 1088 -28.37 -14.98 13.51
CA ILE A 1088 -28.74 -13.92 12.59
C ILE A 1088 -27.70 -13.91 11.48
N VAL A 1089 -28.14 -14.16 10.25
CA VAL A 1089 -27.27 -14.06 9.07
C VAL A 1089 -27.35 -12.64 8.53
N VAL A 1090 -26.20 -12.00 8.41
CA VAL A 1090 -26.04 -10.70 7.77
C VAL A 1090 -25.19 -10.91 6.53
N GLU A 1091 -25.71 -10.54 5.36
CA GLU A 1091 -25.00 -10.74 4.10
C GLU A 1091 -24.62 -9.39 3.49
N ALA A 1092 -23.40 -9.28 2.98
CA ALA A 1092 -23.06 -8.20 2.05
C ALA A 1092 -23.88 -8.38 0.75
N ALA A 1093 -24.32 -7.27 0.19
CA ALA A 1093 -24.96 -7.18 -1.11
C ALA A 1093 -24.03 -6.42 -2.06
N LEU A 1094 -24.12 -6.76 -3.35
CA LEU A 1094 -23.43 -6.03 -4.41
C LEU A 1094 -23.75 -4.53 -4.33
N GLY A 1095 -22.72 -3.70 -4.46
CA GLY A 1095 -22.84 -2.24 -4.37
C GLY A 1095 -22.65 -1.66 -2.96
N LEU A 1096 -21.81 -2.30 -2.13
CA LEU A 1096 -21.44 -1.83 -0.79
C LEU A 1096 -22.65 -1.68 0.15
N GLN A 1097 -23.49 -2.71 0.26
CA GLN A 1097 -24.65 -2.68 1.15
C GLN A 1097 -24.77 -3.93 1.99
N TYR A 1098 -25.52 -3.87 3.09
CA TYR A 1098 -26.05 -5.07 3.74
C TYR A 1098 -27.40 -5.43 3.13
N VAL A 1099 -27.65 -6.72 2.87
CA VAL A 1099 -28.99 -7.21 2.47
C VAL A 1099 -29.99 -6.92 3.59
N GLN A 1100 -29.62 -7.24 4.82
CA GLN A 1100 -30.41 -6.94 6.00
C GLN A 1100 -30.08 -5.52 6.46
N LYS A 1101 -31.03 -4.60 6.36
CA LYS A 1101 -30.89 -3.20 6.84
C LYS A 1101 -31.45 -2.98 8.25
N ARG A 1102 -32.27 -3.92 8.73
CA ARG A 1102 -32.89 -3.89 10.07
C ARG A 1102 -32.85 -5.29 10.67
N LEU A 1103 -32.30 -5.39 11.89
CA LEU A 1103 -32.24 -6.60 12.70
C LEU A 1103 -33.01 -6.37 14.00
N THR A 1104 -33.45 -7.45 14.65
CA THR A 1104 -34.20 -7.37 15.92
C THR A 1104 -33.68 -8.38 16.95
N ALA A 1105 -33.57 -7.95 18.20
CA ALA A 1105 -33.22 -8.79 19.34
C ALA A 1105 -33.92 -8.34 20.62
N LYS A 1106 -34.06 -9.25 21.60
CA LYS A 1106 -34.48 -8.87 22.96
C LYS A 1106 -33.28 -8.35 23.74
N ALA A 1107 -33.53 -7.45 24.69
CA ALA A 1107 -32.49 -6.98 25.61
C ALA A 1107 -31.76 -8.15 26.29
N GLY A 1108 -30.43 -8.19 26.19
CA GLY A 1108 -29.59 -9.26 26.76
C GLY A 1108 -29.71 -10.64 26.06
N GLU A 1109 -30.38 -10.74 24.90
CA GLU A 1109 -30.51 -11.99 24.17
C GLU A 1109 -29.15 -12.47 23.64
N ARG A 1110 -28.81 -13.75 23.85
CA ARG A 1110 -27.62 -14.37 23.23
C ARG A 1110 -27.84 -14.53 21.72
N LEU A 1111 -26.98 -13.92 20.92
CA LEU A 1111 -27.02 -13.97 19.46
C LEU A 1111 -25.76 -14.61 18.88
N SER A 1112 -25.89 -15.15 17.67
CA SER A 1112 -24.76 -15.51 16.82
C SER A 1112 -24.89 -14.79 15.49
N ILE A 1113 -24.02 -13.81 15.27
CA ILE A 1113 -24.01 -13.02 14.03
C ILE A 1113 -23.09 -13.74 13.06
N ARG A 1114 -23.66 -14.32 12.00
CA ARG A 1114 -22.91 -14.87 10.87
C ARG A 1114 -22.89 -13.81 9.78
N PHE A 1115 -21.72 -13.24 9.54
CA PHE A 1115 -21.51 -12.35 8.41
C PHE A 1115 -21.02 -13.14 7.19
N LYS A 1116 -21.72 -13.03 6.06
CA LYS A 1116 -21.31 -13.64 4.79
C LYS A 1116 -20.96 -12.56 3.78
N ASN A 1117 -19.84 -12.75 3.09
CA ASN A 1117 -19.39 -11.82 2.07
C ASN A 1117 -19.44 -12.44 0.66
N PRO A 1118 -20.58 -12.39 -0.05
CA PRO A 1118 -20.64 -12.80 -1.45
C PRO A 1118 -20.10 -11.73 -2.42
N ASP A 1119 -19.68 -10.56 -1.93
CA ASP A 1119 -19.18 -9.44 -2.74
C ASP A 1119 -17.73 -9.69 -3.21
N VAL A 1120 -17.22 -8.81 -4.07
CA VAL A 1120 -15.87 -8.88 -4.65
C VAL A 1120 -14.81 -8.09 -3.88
N VAL A 1121 -15.20 -7.41 -2.79
CA VAL A 1121 -14.30 -6.69 -1.88
C VAL A 1121 -14.45 -7.17 -0.44
N PRO A 1122 -13.42 -7.05 0.42
CA PRO A 1122 -13.54 -7.40 1.84
C PRO A 1122 -14.55 -6.51 2.58
N HIS A 1123 -15.30 -7.12 3.50
CA HIS A 1123 -16.27 -6.44 4.35
C HIS A 1123 -16.26 -7.02 5.75
N ASN A 1124 -16.81 -6.30 6.72
CA ASN A 1124 -17.09 -6.79 8.05
C ASN A 1124 -18.39 -6.19 8.58
N TRP A 1125 -18.80 -6.62 9.77
CA TRP A 1125 -19.93 -6.08 10.50
C TRP A 1125 -19.49 -5.54 11.86
N MET A 1126 -19.78 -4.28 12.15
CA MET A 1126 -19.45 -3.61 13.42
C MET A 1126 -20.69 -2.95 14.02
N LEU A 1127 -21.02 -3.26 15.28
CA LEU A 1127 -22.11 -2.64 16.03
C LEU A 1127 -21.60 -1.47 16.87
N GLY A 1128 -22.25 -0.31 16.75
CA GLY A 1128 -21.97 0.88 17.53
C GLY A 1128 -23.04 1.21 18.58
N LYS A 1129 -22.70 2.07 19.53
CA LYS A 1129 -23.66 2.69 20.46
C LYS A 1129 -24.70 3.56 19.73
N PRO A 1130 -25.87 3.83 20.34
CA PRO A 1130 -26.88 4.70 19.75
C PRO A 1130 -26.33 6.09 19.42
N GLY A 1131 -26.62 6.59 18.21
CA GLY A 1131 -26.20 7.93 17.77
C GLY A 1131 -24.75 8.05 17.26
N THR A 1132 -23.97 6.97 17.20
CA THR A 1132 -22.53 7.03 16.90
C THR A 1132 -22.15 6.68 15.46
N LEU A 1133 -23.12 6.36 14.58
CA LEU A 1133 -22.87 5.92 13.20
C LEU A 1133 -21.87 6.82 12.46
N LYS A 1134 -22.11 8.15 12.48
CA LYS A 1134 -21.24 9.11 11.80
C LYS A 1134 -19.85 9.17 12.44
N THR A 1135 -19.76 9.27 13.77
CA THR A 1135 -18.49 9.37 14.49
C THR A 1135 -17.62 8.12 14.25
N LEU A 1136 -18.20 6.93 14.36
CA LEU A 1136 -17.51 5.67 14.09
C LEU A 1136 -17.10 5.57 12.63
N GLY A 1137 -17.99 5.95 11.70
CA GLY A 1137 -17.68 5.99 10.28
C GLY A 1137 -16.51 6.90 9.92
N ASP A 1138 -16.48 8.12 10.48
CA ASP A 1138 -15.37 9.07 10.29
C ASP A 1138 -14.05 8.48 10.82
N LEU A 1139 -14.06 7.80 11.96
CA LEU A 1139 -12.88 7.11 12.51
C LEU A 1139 -12.42 5.94 11.61
N CYS A 1140 -13.35 5.14 11.08
CA CYS A 1140 -13.04 4.07 10.14
C CYS A 1140 -12.34 4.62 8.89
N ASN A 1141 -12.79 5.77 8.37
CA ASN A 1141 -12.18 6.42 7.21
C ASN A 1141 -10.73 6.85 7.44
N LEU A 1142 -10.31 7.10 8.68
CA LEU A 1142 -8.92 7.47 9.01
C LEU A 1142 -7.99 6.24 9.05
N MET A 1143 -8.52 5.06 9.38
CA MET A 1143 -7.72 3.84 9.57
C MET A 1143 -7.08 3.28 8.31
N ILE A 1144 -7.53 3.71 7.14
CA ILE A 1144 -6.88 3.41 5.87
C ILE A 1144 -5.44 3.96 5.77
N GLY A 1145 -5.12 5.02 6.52
CA GLY A 1145 -3.77 5.55 6.65
C GLY A 1145 -3.00 4.98 7.84
N ASP A 1146 -3.63 4.14 8.66
CA ASP A 1146 -2.99 3.46 9.78
C ASP A 1146 -2.22 2.23 9.25
N PRO A 1147 -0.89 2.14 9.42
CA PRO A 1147 -0.10 0.97 9.04
C PRO A 1147 -0.59 -0.34 9.70
N GLU A 1148 -1.32 -0.25 10.82
CA GLU A 1148 -1.93 -1.38 11.53
C GLU A 1148 -3.41 -1.59 11.17
N GLY A 1149 -3.99 -0.79 10.27
CA GLY A 1149 -5.42 -0.77 9.97
C GLY A 1149 -5.98 -2.16 9.65
N LEU A 1150 -5.32 -2.91 8.78
CA LEU A 1150 -5.73 -4.29 8.46
C LEU A 1150 -5.61 -5.23 9.67
N ALA A 1151 -4.53 -5.11 10.45
CA ALA A 1151 -4.29 -5.95 11.62
C ALA A 1151 -5.34 -5.70 12.74
N LYS A 1152 -5.98 -4.53 12.71
CA LYS A 1152 -7.13 -4.13 13.54
C LYS A 1152 -8.49 -4.39 12.87
N HIS A 1153 -8.52 -5.06 11.72
CA HIS A 1153 -9.73 -5.27 10.90
C HIS A 1153 -10.46 -3.96 10.52
N TYR A 1154 -9.73 -2.85 10.46
CA TYR A 1154 -10.25 -1.49 10.30
C TYR A 1154 -11.33 -1.13 11.33
N VAL A 1155 -11.27 -1.70 12.52
CA VAL A 1155 -12.14 -1.34 13.65
C VAL A 1155 -11.44 -0.27 14.48
N PRO A 1156 -12.02 0.93 14.63
CA PRO A 1156 -11.36 2.03 15.33
C PRO A 1156 -11.30 1.75 16.84
N ASP A 1157 -10.21 2.21 17.46
CA ASP A 1157 -10.04 2.19 18.91
C ASP A 1157 -10.99 3.21 19.57
N SER A 1158 -12.27 2.85 19.70
CA SER A 1158 -13.33 3.70 20.25
C SER A 1158 -14.22 2.94 21.22
N ASN A 1159 -14.54 3.59 22.34
CA ASN A 1159 -15.51 3.10 23.33
C ASN A 1159 -16.95 3.02 22.79
N ASP A 1160 -17.20 3.53 21.59
CA ASP A 1160 -18.49 3.46 20.93
C ASP A 1160 -18.70 2.16 20.14
N VAL A 1161 -17.64 1.37 19.91
CA VAL A 1161 -17.72 0.04 19.30
C VAL A 1161 -18.15 -0.97 20.36
N LEU A 1162 -19.23 -1.71 20.09
CA LEU A 1162 -19.76 -2.74 21.00
C LEU A 1162 -19.29 -4.14 20.60
N TYR A 1163 -19.44 -4.51 19.33
CA TYR A 1163 -19.12 -5.82 18.78
C TYR A 1163 -18.65 -5.69 17.33
N TYR A 1164 -17.80 -6.59 16.86
CA TYR A 1164 -17.42 -6.65 15.45
C TYR A 1164 -17.05 -8.06 14.98
N THR A 1165 -17.23 -8.33 13.70
CA THR A 1165 -16.60 -9.46 13.00
C THR A 1165 -15.24 -9.06 12.49
N ASP A 1166 -14.35 -10.04 12.28
CA ASP A 1166 -13.13 -9.81 11.53
C ASP A 1166 -13.45 -9.35 10.10
N MET A 1167 -12.44 -8.79 9.43
CA MET A 1167 -12.53 -8.50 8.01
C MET A 1167 -12.65 -9.81 7.23
N VAL A 1168 -13.75 -9.96 6.48
CA VAL A 1168 -14.12 -11.17 5.75
C VAL A 1168 -13.87 -10.96 4.27
N ASN A 1169 -13.03 -11.80 3.67
CA ASN A 1169 -12.70 -11.68 2.25
C ASN A 1169 -13.86 -12.12 1.35
N PRO A 1170 -13.82 -11.80 0.04
CA PRO A 1170 -14.77 -12.31 -0.93
C PRO A 1170 -14.97 -13.83 -0.84
N LYS A 1171 -16.24 -14.25 -0.85
CA LYS A 1171 -16.72 -15.65 -0.74
C LYS A 1171 -16.46 -16.33 0.61
N GLU A 1172 -16.00 -15.59 1.61
CA GLU A 1172 -15.82 -16.10 2.97
C GLU A 1172 -16.98 -15.69 3.89
N GLU A 1173 -16.98 -16.26 5.10
CA GLU A 1173 -17.89 -15.93 6.18
C GLU A 1173 -17.19 -15.94 7.53
N PHE A 1174 -17.73 -15.18 8.49
CA PHE A 1174 -17.22 -15.13 9.86
C PHE A 1174 -18.36 -15.08 10.86
N VAL A 1175 -18.18 -15.71 12.01
CA VAL A 1175 -19.22 -15.83 13.06
C VAL A 1175 -18.71 -15.26 14.37
N ILE A 1176 -19.54 -14.45 15.02
CA ILE A 1176 -19.31 -14.00 16.39
C ILE A 1176 -20.50 -14.35 17.30
N HIS A 1177 -20.22 -14.56 18.58
CA HIS A 1177 -21.20 -14.87 19.63
C HIS A 1177 -21.26 -13.72 20.65
N ILE A 1178 -22.43 -13.08 20.76
CA ILE A 1178 -22.60 -11.84 21.54
C ILE A 1178 -23.84 -11.91 22.41
N ASP A 1179 -23.89 -11.08 23.45
CA ASP A 1179 -25.14 -10.72 24.13
C ASP A 1179 -25.65 -9.42 23.51
N ALA A 1180 -26.93 -9.39 23.09
CA ALA A 1180 -27.53 -8.14 22.63
C ALA A 1180 -27.47 -7.10 23.76
N PRO A 1181 -27.33 -5.80 23.44
CA PRO A 1181 -27.33 -4.74 24.45
C PRO A 1181 -28.49 -4.89 25.45
N SER A 1182 -28.26 -4.57 26.72
CA SER A 1182 -29.27 -4.71 27.78
C SER A 1182 -30.30 -3.58 27.79
N GLU A 1183 -30.02 -2.49 27.08
CA GLU A 1183 -30.91 -1.33 26.97
C GLU A 1183 -31.68 -1.39 25.65
N ALA A 1184 -32.98 -1.12 25.72
CA ALA A 1184 -33.80 -1.01 24.51
C ALA A 1184 -33.38 0.23 23.71
N GLY A 1185 -33.30 0.09 22.38
CA GLY A 1185 -32.84 1.17 21.53
C GLY A 1185 -32.50 0.74 20.11
N GLU A 1186 -32.13 1.73 19.30
CA GLU A 1186 -31.65 1.54 17.93
C GLU A 1186 -30.12 1.66 17.91
N TYR A 1187 -29.45 0.54 17.68
CA TYR A 1187 -27.99 0.44 17.64
C TYR A 1187 -27.54 0.36 16.18
N PRO A 1188 -26.79 1.35 15.66
CA PRO A 1188 -26.31 1.29 14.29
C PRO A 1188 -25.28 0.16 14.14
N TYR A 1189 -25.32 -0.55 13.03
CA TYR A 1189 -24.18 -1.33 12.56
C TYR A 1189 -23.72 -0.84 11.20
N LEU A 1190 -22.42 -0.96 10.94
CA LEU A 1190 -21.76 -0.47 9.75
C LEU A 1190 -20.63 -1.41 9.34
N CYS A 1191 -20.26 -1.39 8.06
CA CYS A 1191 -18.97 -1.93 7.63
C CYS A 1191 -17.88 -0.92 8.00
N SER A 1192 -16.85 -1.37 8.72
CA SER A 1192 -15.74 -0.54 9.15
C SER A 1192 -14.61 -0.49 8.12
N PHE A 1193 -14.71 -1.23 7.00
CA PHE A 1193 -13.80 -1.03 5.89
C PHE A 1193 -13.88 0.44 5.42
N PRO A 1194 -12.75 1.16 5.32
CA PRO A 1194 -12.75 2.60 5.12
C PRO A 1194 -13.55 3.03 3.87
N GLY A 1195 -14.50 3.95 4.04
CA GLY A 1195 -15.39 4.45 3.00
C GLY A 1195 -16.68 3.64 2.79
N HIS A 1196 -16.80 2.41 3.30
CA HIS A 1196 -17.99 1.58 3.02
C HIS A 1196 -19.21 1.99 3.85
N TRP A 1197 -19.03 2.41 5.10
CA TRP A 1197 -20.11 2.71 6.05
C TRP A 1197 -21.13 3.74 5.54
N MET A 1198 -20.74 4.63 4.63
CA MET A 1198 -21.61 5.68 4.06
C MET A 1198 -22.88 5.10 3.43
N VAL A 1199 -22.76 3.89 2.85
CA VAL A 1199 -23.86 3.15 2.20
C VAL A 1199 -24.08 1.77 2.83
N MET A 1200 -23.04 1.18 3.43
CA MET A 1200 -23.06 -0.13 4.07
C MET A 1200 -23.28 -0.02 5.58
N ASN A 1201 -24.51 0.38 5.95
CA ASN A 1201 -24.97 0.41 7.33
C ASN A 1201 -26.42 -0.12 7.45
N GLY A 1202 -26.83 -0.37 8.69
CA GLY A 1202 -28.17 -0.74 9.09
C GLY A 1202 -28.36 -0.57 10.60
N VAL A 1203 -29.46 -1.09 11.14
CA VAL A 1203 -29.81 -0.93 12.56
C VAL A 1203 -30.21 -2.24 13.23
N LEU A 1204 -29.66 -2.51 14.41
CA LEU A 1204 -30.13 -3.53 15.33
C LEU A 1204 -31.08 -2.88 16.34
N VAL A 1205 -32.34 -3.33 16.34
CA VAL A 1205 -33.38 -2.85 17.25
C VAL A 1205 -33.45 -3.79 18.44
N VAL A 1206 -33.15 -3.29 19.62
CA VAL A 1206 -33.23 -4.02 20.89
C VAL A 1206 -34.55 -3.67 21.58
N GLN A 1207 -35.33 -4.70 21.95
CA GLN A 1207 -36.67 -4.57 22.55
C GLN A 1207 -36.78 -5.23 23.92
#